data_AF-A0A953G7W3-F1
#
_entry.id   AF-A0A953G7W3-F1
#
_cell.length_a   1.000
_cell.length_b   1.000
_cell.length_c   1.000
_cell.angle_alpha   90.00
_cell.angle_beta   90.00
_cell.angle_gamma   90.00
#
_symmetry.space_group_name_H-M   'P 1'
#
loop_
_entity.id
_entity.type
_entity.pdbx_description
1 polymer ?
#
loop_
_entity_poly.entity_id
_entity_poly.type
_entity_poly.pdbx_seq_one_letter_code
_entity_poly.pdbx_strand_id
1 'polypeptide(L)'
;MKQLSWLNPKDSELLSGLNNNSPFQFLPGFSKIYKEYSGEKVFLIYSENLKAFLPIRLFTSHFIKFIQILHAPIRDNKELNSEEQLQFFNEFIEYCKTNNLCERLVQPHPYGILSAIPNGSKYCEFGTYITDLATKSDEEIFKQFHPKYQKAIHHTEKSGGVVKFGIEVLEDFYKCYEHTMRRAGAISENIQYFKAYCKYLGSENATPAVVYDNGNPVGGIFIVHTNYSALCTHAGSMGDTKLYGSMKYLHFEMMKRMKSLGVKKYDLVGVRIGNNDPALEGIFRFKKGFGGELKKGYLWKIDIDPLKTRVYDFLLKLRHPGNLYKDIIDQVNLSSSRGMHILIIPSWYKSITEPVLGTFFEEQARTLMKAGHKVGIIYPQFASVSSLFQKKDEIVSFVDDNGLPTYSMVHQAYIPKMRKLSYRIFNEAVQRIYNKYTQKYGIPDIIHAHSIFHGGMAGYYIAKKNHLPFVITEHLTSFMTGDISHPEDIELSGEIFCNADAALIVSKNFKNDIENSLHLRNDTFKVIPNLVADIFFDDFKIKTYQNGETFVFFTNSFLLPRKNHKLIFNALEVLLKKGVKNFELRVGGDGPLRNSLQTIVKDCGLDNYVKFLGALNRQQVKTEASNCHCFLLTSTYETFGVVLIESLASGRPVITTDSGGPRDFINSTNGIILKEQTPECLAEAMIQMMQNYKNYNQEQLSKDCRQLFSEQKIEGDIEQMYRKVLAEFPNKTRIVSK
;
A
#
# COMPACT_ATOMS: atom_id res chain seq x y z
N MET A 1 10.76 -26.71 -14.26
CA MET A 1 9.46 -27.22 -13.72
C MET A 1 8.83 -28.15 -14.74
N LYS A 2 8.00 -29.09 -14.28
CA LYS A 2 7.26 -30.04 -15.13
C LYS A 2 5.76 -29.89 -14.91
N GLN A 3 4.98 -29.94 -15.98
CA GLN A 3 3.53 -30.00 -15.90
C GLN A 3 3.07 -31.46 -16.01
N LEU A 4 2.44 -31.98 -14.96
CA LEU A 4 2.01 -33.37 -14.84
C LEU A 4 0.48 -33.47 -14.86
N SER A 5 -0.05 -34.61 -15.31
CA SER A 5 -1.48 -34.91 -15.28
C SER A 5 -1.74 -36.36 -14.89
N TRP A 6 -2.69 -36.57 -13.98
CA TRP A 6 -3.24 -37.90 -13.67
C TRP A 6 -3.88 -38.61 -14.87
N LEU A 7 -4.16 -37.88 -15.95
CA LEU A 7 -4.73 -38.42 -17.19
C LEU A 7 -3.64 -38.85 -18.18
N ASN A 8 -2.36 -38.61 -17.87
CA ASN A 8 -1.22 -39.00 -18.69
C ASN A 8 -0.44 -40.14 -18.01
N PRO A 9 -0.46 -41.36 -18.56
CA PRO A 9 0.19 -42.51 -17.94
C PRO A 9 1.70 -42.32 -17.67
N LYS A 10 2.38 -41.49 -18.47
CA LYS A 10 3.82 -41.22 -18.33
C LYS A 10 4.17 -40.49 -17.03
N ASP A 11 3.21 -39.80 -16.41
CA ASP A 11 3.45 -39.02 -15.19
C ASP A 11 3.25 -39.85 -13.92
N SER A 12 2.74 -41.07 -14.03
CA SER A 12 2.30 -41.91 -12.89
C SER A 12 3.40 -42.17 -11.86
N GLU A 13 4.65 -42.32 -12.31
CA GLU A 13 5.79 -42.59 -11.42
C GLU A 13 6.05 -41.41 -10.47
N LEU A 14 6.12 -40.18 -10.99
CA LEU A 14 6.31 -38.98 -10.18
C LEU A 14 5.11 -38.69 -9.26
N LEU A 15 3.91 -39.07 -9.68
CA LEU A 15 2.68 -38.84 -8.92
C LEU A 15 2.43 -39.91 -7.84
N SER A 16 3.16 -41.03 -7.86
CA SER A 16 2.97 -42.17 -6.94
C SER A 16 3.10 -41.82 -5.45
N GLY A 17 3.84 -40.75 -5.11
CA GLY A 17 3.97 -40.25 -3.74
C GLY A 17 2.72 -39.55 -3.19
N LEU A 18 1.77 -39.16 -4.04
CA LEU A 18 0.51 -38.52 -3.66
C LEU A 18 -0.56 -39.58 -3.38
N ASN A 19 -1.19 -39.50 -2.21
CA ASN A 19 -2.12 -40.53 -1.71
C ASN A 19 -3.16 -39.91 -0.77
N ASN A 20 -3.97 -40.71 -0.08
CA ASN A 20 -5.03 -40.20 0.79
C ASN A 20 -4.52 -39.37 2.00
N ASN A 21 -3.21 -39.27 2.23
CA ASN A 21 -2.62 -38.32 3.19
C ASN A 21 -2.31 -36.95 2.58
N SER A 22 -2.47 -36.78 1.26
CA SER A 22 -2.40 -35.51 0.56
C SER A 22 -3.75 -34.78 0.62
N PRO A 23 -3.78 -33.45 0.43
CA PRO A 23 -5.03 -32.74 0.15
C PRO A 23 -5.71 -33.29 -1.10
N PHE A 24 -7.05 -33.37 -1.13
CA PHE A 24 -7.77 -34.02 -2.24
C PHE A 24 -7.51 -33.37 -3.60
N GLN A 25 -7.10 -32.10 -3.64
CA GLN A 25 -6.78 -31.35 -4.86
C GLN A 25 -5.61 -31.98 -5.64
N PHE A 26 -4.81 -32.80 -4.97
CA PHE A 26 -3.69 -33.52 -5.56
C PHE A 26 -4.06 -34.91 -6.07
N LEU A 27 -5.29 -35.38 -5.82
CA LEU A 27 -5.71 -36.74 -6.11
C LEU A 27 -6.32 -36.88 -7.51
N PRO A 28 -6.22 -38.07 -8.13
CA PRO A 28 -6.71 -38.30 -9.49
C PRO A 28 -8.22 -38.06 -9.64
N GLY A 29 -8.99 -38.35 -8.60
CA GLY A 29 -10.44 -38.12 -8.61
C GLY A 29 -10.81 -36.65 -8.81
N PHE A 30 -10.02 -35.73 -8.24
CA PHE A 30 -10.27 -34.29 -8.40
C PHE A 30 -10.05 -33.81 -9.83
N SER A 31 -9.01 -34.32 -10.51
CA SER A 31 -8.79 -34.04 -11.93
C SER A 31 -9.91 -34.59 -12.82
N LYS A 32 -10.50 -35.75 -12.47
CA LYS A 32 -11.64 -36.33 -13.20
C LYS A 32 -12.92 -35.49 -13.05
N ILE A 33 -13.17 -34.92 -11.87
CA ILE A 33 -14.33 -34.05 -11.62
C ILE A 33 -14.34 -32.86 -12.55
N TYR A 34 -13.25 -32.09 -12.63
CA TYR A 34 -13.16 -30.92 -13.50
C TYR A 34 -13.23 -31.29 -14.99
N LYS A 35 -12.66 -32.44 -15.38
CA LYS A 35 -12.76 -32.92 -16.75
C LYS A 35 -14.21 -33.25 -17.15
N GLU A 36 -14.97 -33.95 -16.30
CA GLU A 36 -16.36 -34.30 -16.61
C GLU A 36 -17.31 -33.09 -16.48
N TYR A 37 -17.16 -32.29 -15.42
CA TYR A 37 -18.12 -31.23 -15.11
C TYR A 37 -17.95 -29.96 -15.96
N SER A 38 -16.72 -29.47 -16.11
CA SER A 38 -16.45 -28.19 -16.77
C SER A 38 -15.65 -28.33 -18.07
N GLY A 39 -15.18 -29.53 -18.41
CA GLY A 39 -14.26 -29.76 -19.52
C GLY A 39 -12.86 -29.18 -19.31
N GLU A 40 -12.58 -28.68 -18.11
CA GLU A 40 -11.33 -28.01 -17.76
C GLU A 40 -10.27 -28.98 -17.30
N LYS A 41 -9.02 -28.53 -17.33
CA LYS A 41 -7.87 -29.39 -17.04
C LYS A 41 -7.22 -28.98 -15.72
N VAL A 42 -7.13 -29.94 -14.81
CA VAL A 42 -6.30 -29.84 -13.61
C VAL A 42 -4.95 -30.47 -13.89
N PHE A 43 -3.90 -29.72 -13.57
CA PHE A 43 -2.51 -30.16 -13.68
C PHE A 43 -1.80 -30.03 -12.34
N LEU A 44 -0.73 -30.81 -12.17
CA LEU A 44 0.20 -30.69 -11.06
C LEU A 44 1.52 -30.15 -11.60
N ILE A 45 1.91 -28.96 -11.14
CA ILE A 45 3.22 -28.38 -11.45
C ILE A 45 4.22 -28.94 -10.45
N TYR A 46 5.27 -29.59 -10.96
CA TYR A 46 6.35 -30.14 -10.17
C TYR A 46 7.61 -29.27 -10.29
N SER A 47 8.14 -28.81 -9.15
CA SER A 47 9.48 -28.19 -9.07
C SER A 47 10.50 -29.26 -8.73
N GLU A 48 11.50 -29.43 -9.60
CA GLU A 48 12.62 -30.35 -9.36
C GLU A 48 13.55 -29.83 -8.26
N ASN A 49 13.71 -28.50 -8.17
CA ASN A 49 14.54 -27.85 -7.16
C ASN A 49 13.99 -28.09 -5.75
N LEU A 50 12.68 -27.88 -5.58
CA LEU A 50 12.02 -27.98 -4.27
C LEU A 50 11.46 -29.36 -3.98
N LYS A 51 11.39 -30.25 -4.99
CA LYS A 51 10.72 -31.56 -4.96
C LYS A 51 9.27 -31.45 -4.45
N ALA A 52 8.55 -30.47 -4.98
CA ALA A 52 7.22 -30.08 -4.51
C ALA A 52 6.21 -29.99 -5.65
N PHE A 53 4.93 -30.17 -5.32
CA PHE A 53 3.81 -30.15 -6.26
C PHE A 53 2.88 -28.98 -5.98
N LEU A 54 2.33 -28.37 -7.03
CA LEU A 54 1.30 -27.33 -6.97
C LEU A 54 0.11 -27.71 -7.88
N PRO A 55 -1.12 -27.82 -7.36
CA PRO A 55 -2.28 -28.14 -8.16
C PRO A 55 -2.89 -26.87 -8.75
N ILE A 56 -3.03 -26.86 -10.07
CA ILE A 56 -3.57 -25.74 -10.83
C ILE A 56 -4.73 -26.18 -11.71
N ARG A 57 -5.69 -25.29 -11.90
CA ARG A 57 -6.75 -25.40 -12.90
C ARG A 57 -6.43 -24.46 -14.05
N LEU A 58 -6.37 -25.00 -15.26
CA LEU A 58 -6.21 -24.24 -16.50
C LEU A 58 -7.55 -24.18 -17.22
N PHE A 59 -7.99 -22.98 -17.56
CA PHE A 59 -9.24 -22.75 -18.28
C PHE A 59 -9.09 -21.57 -19.23
N THR A 60 -9.93 -21.53 -20.27
CA THR A 60 -9.92 -20.47 -21.28
C THR A 60 -11.26 -19.76 -21.25
N SER A 61 -11.25 -18.43 -21.20
CA SER A 61 -12.43 -17.63 -21.46
C SER A 61 -12.14 -16.71 -22.63
N HIS A 62 -12.95 -16.83 -23.68
CA HIS A 62 -12.73 -16.16 -24.96
C HIS A 62 -11.34 -16.53 -25.53
N PHE A 63 -10.48 -15.54 -25.74
CA PHE A 63 -9.12 -15.71 -26.27
C PHE A 63 -8.02 -15.66 -25.19
N ILE A 64 -8.40 -15.63 -23.90
CA ILE A 64 -7.46 -15.57 -22.78
C ILE A 64 -7.46 -16.88 -22.00
N LYS A 65 -6.27 -17.38 -21.67
CA LYS A 65 -6.04 -18.51 -20.79
C LYS A 65 -5.76 -18.02 -19.37
N PHE A 66 -6.37 -18.70 -18.41
CA PHE A 66 -6.27 -18.40 -17.00
C PHE A 66 -5.77 -19.62 -16.23
N ILE A 67 -4.95 -19.35 -15.22
CA ILE A 67 -4.56 -20.35 -14.22
C ILE A 67 -5.14 -19.96 -12.87
N GLN A 68 -5.78 -20.91 -12.20
CA GLN A 68 -6.21 -20.79 -10.81
C GLN A 68 -5.44 -21.80 -9.96
N ILE A 69 -4.81 -21.32 -8.88
CA ILE A 69 -4.17 -22.17 -7.87
C ILE A 69 -5.24 -22.80 -6.98
N LEU A 70 -5.18 -24.12 -6.78
CA LEU A 70 -6.22 -24.87 -6.06
C LEU A 70 -5.82 -25.20 -4.61
N HIS A 71 -4.52 -25.23 -4.30
CA HIS A 71 -3.98 -25.46 -2.96
C HIS A 71 -2.55 -24.89 -2.88
N ALA A 72 -2.04 -24.63 -1.67
CA ALA A 72 -0.62 -24.32 -1.46
C ALA A 72 0.27 -25.49 -1.92
N PRO A 73 1.50 -25.22 -2.40
CA PRO A 73 2.40 -26.28 -2.84
C PRO A 73 2.81 -27.17 -1.67
N ILE A 74 2.96 -28.47 -1.93
CA ILE A 74 3.30 -29.48 -0.92
C ILE A 74 4.54 -30.29 -1.29
N ARG A 75 5.27 -30.71 -0.27
CA ARG A 75 6.31 -31.75 -0.29
C ARG A 75 6.02 -32.74 0.83
N ASP A 76 6.06 -34.03 0.54
CA ASP A 76 5.80 -35.11 1.53
C ASP A 76 4.50 -34.91 2.32
N ASN A 77 3.41 -34.55 1.62
CA ASN A 77 2.09 -34.29 2.20
C ASN A 77 2.03 -33.12 3.19
N LYS A 78 3.02 -32.22 3.18
CA LYS A 78 3.05 -31.00 3.99
C LYS A 78 3.19 -29.79 3.10
N GLU A 79 2.48 -28.72 3.45
CA GLU A 79 2.66 -27.43 2.78
C GLU A 79 4.07 -26.90 2.98
N LEU A 80 4.63 -26.29 1.93
CA LEU A 80 5.90 -25.57 2.01
C LEU A 80 5.79 -24.37 2.96
N ASN A 81 6.90 -23.99 3.59
CA ASN A 81 6.97 -22.76 4.39
C ASN A 81 6.92 -21.50 3.49
N SER A 82 6.86 -20.30 4.09
CA SER A 82 6.70 -19.05 3.34
C SER A 82 7.87 -18.74 2.39
N GLU A 83 9.11 -19.04 2.78
CA GLU A 83 10.28 -18.80 1.92
C GLU A 83 10.29 -19.78 0.74
N GLU A 84 10.03 -21.06 1.00
CA GLU A 84 9.92 -22.10 -0.03
C GLU A 84 8.74 -21.84 -0.97
N GLN A 85 7.60 -21.36 -0.46
CA GLN A 85 6.46 -20.98 -1.29
C GLN A 85 6.79 -19.79 -2.19
N LEU A 86 7.47 -18.76 -1.66
CA LEU A 86 7.89 -17.60 -2.46
C LEU A 86 8.81 -18.02 -3.60
N GLN A 87 9.80 -18.87 -3.30
CA GLN A 87 10.68 -19.45 -4.32
C GLN A 87 9.88 -20.23 -5.36
N PHE A 88 8.99 -21.14 -4.93
CA PHE A 88 8.16 -21.93 -5.84
C PHE A 88 7.35 -21.04 -6.77
N PHE A 89 6.67 -20.02 -6.24
CA PHE A 89 5.81 -19.17 -7.04
C PHE A 89 6.59 -18.31 -8.03
N ASN A 90 7.77 -17.81 -7.66
CA ASN A 90 8.64 -17.09 -8.58
C ASN A 90 9.10 -18.00 -9.74
N GLU A 91 9.55 -19.23 -9.43
CA GLU A 91 9.89 -20.23 -10.45
C GLU A 91 8.67 -20.55 -11.35
N PHE A 92 7.47 -20.62 -10.76
CA PHE A 92 6.23 -20.94 -11.48
C PHE A 92 5.78 -19.81 -12.40
N ILE A 93 5.89 -18.56 -11.96
CA ILE A 93 5.56 -17.38 -12.78
C ILE A 93 6.49 -17.31 -13.99
N GLU A 94 7.79 -17.53 -13.80
CA GLU A 94 8.75 -17.58 -14.91
C GLU A 94 8.50 -18.77 -15.85
N TYR A 95 8.12 -19.93 -15.30
CA TYR A 95 7.70 -21.08 -16.10
C TYR A 95 6.46 -20.76 -16.96
N CYS A 96 5.46 -20.08 -16.40
CA CYS A 96 4.27 -19.62 -17.12
C CYS A 96 4.60 -18.65 -18.25
N LYS A 97 5.49 -17.67 -18.00
CA LYS A 97 5.97 -16.72 -19.02
C LYS A 97 6.68 -17.45 -20.16
N THR A 98 7.68 -18.27 -19.82
CA THR A 98 8.56 -18.94 -20.79
C THR A 98 7.78 -19.91 -21.69
N ASN A 99 6.78 -20.60 -21.14
CA ASN A 99 6.01 -21.60 -21.88
C ASN A 99 4.66 -21.08 -22.39
N ASN A 100 4.38 -19.77 -22.23
CA ASN A 100 3.13 -19.13 -22.60
C ASN A 100 1.87 -19.91 -22.13
N LEU A 101 1.90 -20.34 -20.87
CA LEU A 101 0.85 -21.22 -20.32
C LEU A 101 -0.47 -20.48 -20.10
N CYS A 102 -0.40 -19.23 -19.67
CA CYS A 102 -1.55 -18.37 -19.46
C CYS A 102 -1.17 -16.89 -19.53
N GLU A 103 -2.15 -16.04 -19.79
CA GLU A 103 -1.97 -14.58 -19.72
C GLU A 103 -2.23 -14.03 -18.31
N ARG A 104 -2.99 -14.74 -17.45
CA ARG A 104 -3.29 -14.31 -16.08
C ARG A 104 -3.40 -15.48 -15.10
N LEU A 105 -2.74 -15.35 -13.95
CA LEU A 105 -3.07 -16.15 -12.76
C LEU A 105 -4.17 -15.41 -12.00
N VAL A 106 -5.31 -16.06 -11.80
CA VAL A 106 -6.46 -15.48 -11.09
C VAL A 106 -6.43 -15.83 -9.61
N GLN A 107 -7.36 -15.26 -8.84
CA GLN A 107 -7.54 -15.55 -7.43
C GLN A 107 -7.49 -17.08 -7.14
N PRO A 108 -6.65 -17.53 -6.19
CA PRO A 108 -6.63 -18.91 -5.74
C PRO A 108 -7.98 -19.33 -5.18
N HIS A 109 -8.24 -20.64 -5.19
CA HIS A 109 -9.44 -21.18 -4.58
C HIS A 109 -9.48 -20.83 -3.07
N PRO A 110 -10.63 -20.50 -2.45
CA PRO A 110 -10.73 -20.13 -1.04
C PRO A 110 -10.21 -21.14 0.02
N TYR A 111 -9.91 -22.38 -0.36
CA TYR A 111 -9.22 -23.36 0.52
C TYR A 111 -7.71 -23.46 0.24
N GLY A 112 -7.20 -22.79 -0.79
CA GLY A 112 -5.77 -22.68 -1.11
C GLY A 112 -5.17 -21.39 -0.54
N ILE A 113 -5.07 -21.30 0.78
CA ILE A 113 -4.46 -20.15 1.47
C ILE A 113 -2.95 -20.24 1.33
N LEU A 114 -2.35 -19.20 0.76
CA LEU A 114 -0.92 -19.17 0.43
C LEU A 114 -0.16 -18.37 1.50
N SER A 115 1.06 -18.77 1.85
CA SER A 115 1.85 -18.11 2.91
C SER A 115 2.82 -17.07 2.37
N ALA A 116 2.89 -16.89 1.05
CA ALA A 116 3.80 -15.97 0.38
C ALA A 116 3.13 -15.22 -0.78
N ILE A 117 3.66 -14.03 -1.08
CA ILE A 117 3.20 -13.16 -2.16
C ILE A 117 4.37 -12.93 -3.14
N PRO A 118 4.25 -13.35 -4.40
CA PRO A 118 5.26 -13.07 -5.42
C PRO A 118 5.31 -11.59 -5.78
N ASN A 119 6.50 -11.09 -6.11
CA ASN A 119 6.69 -9.69 -6.50
C ASN A 119 5.80 -9.29 -7.70
N GLY A 120 5.18 -8.12 -7.62
CA GLY A 120 4.29 -7.60 -8.67
C GLY A 120 2.86 -8.16 -8.63
N SER A 121 2.52 -9.03 -7.68
CA SER A 121 1.16 -9.56 -7.54
C SER A 121 0.23 -8.57 -6.83
N LYS A 122 -1.04 -8.54 -7.25
CA LYS A 122 -2.12 -7.96 -6.43
C LYS A 122 -2.56 -9.00 -5.41
N TYR A 123 -2.82 -8.61 -4.16
CA TYR A 123 -3.17 -9.56 -3.12
C TYR A 123 -4.17 -9.00 -2.11
N CYS A 124 -4.71 -9.88 -1.26
CA CYS A 124 -5.40 -9.53 -0.04
C CYS A 124 -5.10 -10.57 1.06
N GLU A 125 -5.22 -10.15 2.33
CA GLU A 125 -5.17 -11.07 3.46
C GLU A 125 -6.41 -11.95 3.50
N PHE A 126 -6.19 -13.22 3.79
CA PHE A 126 -7.24 -14.22 3.89
C PHE A 126 -6.87 -15.27 4.93
N GLY A 127 -7.84 -16.03 5.41
CA GLY A 127 -7.55 -17.09 6.37
C GLY A 127 -8.61 -18.16 6.41
N THR A 128 -8.45 -19.12 7.32
CA THR A 128 -9.48 -20.10 7.64
C THR A 128 -9.35 -20.58 9.08
N TYR A 129 -10.46 -21.03 9.66
CA TYR A 129 -10.47 -21.62 11.00
C TYR A 129 -10.35 -23.14 10.90
N ILE A 130 -9.34 -23.69 11.56
CA ILE A 130 -9.01 -25.12 11.55
C ILE A 130 -9.17 -25.68 12.96
N THR A 131 -9.97 -26.74 13.08
CA THR A 131 -10.09 -27.52 14.32
C THR A 131 -9.19 -28.74 14.22
N ASP A 132 -8.36 -28.96 15.24
CA ASP A 132 -7.54 -30.17 15.36
C ASP A 132 -8.43 -31.34 15.83
N LEU A 133 -8.55 -32.36 14.99
CA LEU A 133 -9.29 -33.58 15.29
C LEU A 133 -8.37 -34.73 15.74
N ALA A 134 -7.08 -34.63 15.48
CA ALA A 134 -6.12 -35.70 15.73
C ALA A 134 -5.77 -35.84 17.22
N THR A 135 -5.63 -34.70 17.92
CA THR A 135 -5.13 -34.70 19.31
C THR A 135 -6.21 -34.48 20.36
N LYS A 136 -7.36 -33.91 19.99
CA LYS A 136 -8.40 -33.47 20.93
C LYS A 136 -9.55 -34.47 21.01
N SER A 137 -9.99 -34.76 22.23
CA SER A 137 -11.24 -35.49 22.52
C SER A 137 -12.48 -34.70 22.06
N ASP A 138 -13.63 -35.38 21.92
CA ASP A 138 -14.87 -34.73 21.49
C ASP A 138 -15.33 -33.67 22.50
N GLU A 139 -15.09 -33.92 23.80
CA GLU A 139 -15.34 -32.98 24.87
C GLU A 139 -14.41 -31.75 24.80
N GLU A 140 -13.13 -31.95 24.48
CA GLU A 140 -12.17 -30.85 24.34
C GLU A 140 -12.48 -29.97 23.13
N ILE A 141 -12.92 -30.57 22.03
CA ILE A 141 -13.43 -29.85 20.85
C ILE A 141 -14.66 -29.02 21.25
N PHE A 142 -15.65 -29.65 21.92
CA PHE A 142 -16.87 -28.96 22.33
C PHE A 142 -16.62 -27.81 23.31
N LYS A 143 -15.70 -27.99 24.27
CA LYS A 143 -15.32 -26.95 25.25
C LYS A 143 -14.68 -25.72 24.60
N GLN A 144 -14.05 -25.85 23.43
CA GLN A 144 -13.49 -24.72 22.68
C GLN A 144 -14.55 -23.86 22.01
N PHE A 145 -15.75 -24.39 21.81
CA PHE A 145 -16.80 -23.62 21.17
C PHE A 145 -17.21 -22.47 22.07
N HIS A 146 -17.59 -21.35 21.46
CA HIS A 146 -18.12 -20.22 22.19
C HIS A 146 -19.30 -20.65 23.09
N PRO A 147 -19.47 -20.14 24.33
CA PRO A 147 -20.52 -20.62 25.24
C PRO A 147 -21.95 -20.57 24.67
N LYS A 148 -22.21 -19.58 23.79
CA LYS A 148 -23.49 -19.50 23.05
C LYS A 148 -23.71 -20.69 22.10
N TYR A 149 -22.65 -21.25 21.51
CA TYR A 149 -22.71 -22.39 20.60
C TYR A 149 -22.97 -23.66 21.36
N GLN A 150 -22.29 -23.87 22.49
CA GLN A 150 -22.54 -25.00 23.39
C GLN A 150 -24.02 -25.06 23.80
N LYS A 151 -24.57 -23.93 24.26
CA LYS A 151 -26.00 -23.81 24.60
C LYS A 151 -26.93 -24.10 23.41
N ALA A 152 -26.61 -23.54 22.24
CA ALA A 152 -27.42 -23.73 21.03
C ALA A 152 -27.41 -25.19 20.56
N ILE A 153 -26.28 -25.88 20.67
CA ILE A 153 -26.13 -27.29 20.30
C ILE A 153 -26.98 -28.16 21.23
N HIS A 154 -26.86 -27.99 22.55
CA HIS A 154 -27.68 -28.74 23.51
C HIS A 154 -29.18 -28.44 23.36
N HIS A 155 -29.55 -27.21 23.01
CA HIS A 155 -30.93 -26.87 22.70
C HIS A 155 -31.44 -27.67 21.50
N THR A 156 -30.68 -27.69 20.40
CA THR A 156 -31.07 -28.41 19.18
C THR A 156 -31.18 -29.91 19.44
N GLU A 157 -30.23 -30.49 20.16
CA GLU A 157 -30.22 -31.89 20.56
C GLU A 157 -31.47 -32.23 21.40
N LYS A 158 -31.75 -31.46 22.47
CA LYS A 158 -32.93 -31.67 23.34
C LYS A 158 -34.27 -31.42 22.65
N SER A 159 -34.27 -30.58 21.62
CA SER A 159 -35.47 -30.24 20.86
C SER A 159 -35.75 -31.24 19.71
N GLY A 160 -35.02 -32.36 19.65
CA GLY A 160 -35.26 -33.44 18.69
C GLY A 160 -34.59 -33.26 17.31
N GLY A 161 -33.55 -32.44 17.22
CA GLY A 161 -32.76 -32.30 16.00
C GLY A 161 -32.05 -33.61 15.64
N VAL A 162 -32.25 -34.11 14.42
CA VAL A 162 -31.63 -35.37 13.94
C VAL A 162 -30.65 -35.07 12.82
N VAL A 163 -29.40 -35.51 12.95
CA VAL A 163 -28.39 -35.41 11.88
C VAL A 163 -28.30 -36.72 11.10
N LYS A 164 -28.29 -36.63 9.77
CA LYS A 164 -28.02 -37.74 8.86
C LYS A 164 -26.86 -37.38 7.94
N PHE A 165 -26.08 -38.38 7.55
CA PHE A 165 -24.88 -38.26 6.71
C PHE A 165 -25.01 -39.16 5.49
N GLY A 166 -24.22 -38.91 4.45
CA GLY A 166 -24.08 -39.83 3.32
C GLY A 166 -24.92 -39.45 2.11
N ILE A 167 -24.67 -40.12 0.99
CA ILE A 167 -25.23 -39.78 -0.33
C ILE A 167 -26.76 -39.80 -0.35
N GLU A 168 -27.39 -40.56 0.54
CA GLU A 168 -28.84 -40.64 0.72
C GLU A 168 -29.48 -39.28 1.07
N VAL A 169 -28.74 -38.36 1.69
CA VAL A 169 -29.22 -37.01 2.03
C VAL A 169 -28.71 -35.93 1.05
N LEU A 170 -28.10 -36.32 -0.07
CA LEU A 170 -27.54 -35.37 -1.03
C LEU A 170 -28.60 -34.42 -1.61
N GLU A 171 -29.78 -34.95 -1.95
CA GLU A 171 -30.89 -34.15 -2.49
C GLU A 171 -31.40 -33.14 -1.46
N ASP A 172 -31.49 -33.54 -0.17
CA ASP A 172 -31.92 -32.64 0.91
C ASP A 172 -30.86 -31.59 1.27
N PHE A 173 -29.57 -31.97 1.22
CA PHE A 173 -28.47 -31.01 1.29
C PHE A 173 -28.58 -29.98 0.17
N TYR A 174 -28.80 -30.43 -1.07
CA TYR A 174 -28.87 -29.56 -2.23
C TYR A 174 -30.03 -28.56 -2.11
N LYS A 175 -31.20 -29.00 -1.60
CA LYS A 175 -32.31 -28.09 -1.27
C LYS A 175 -31.87 -26.97 -0.31
N CYS A 176 -31.18 -27.32 0.79
CA CYS A 176 -30.69 -26.33 1.77
C CYS A 176 -29.67 -25.36 1.16
N TYR A 177 -28.73 -25.88 0.35
CA TYR A 177 -27.71 -25.09 -0.35
C TYR A 177 -28.34 -24.15 -1.38
N GLU A 178 -29.17 -24.67 -2.28
CA GLU A 178 -29.83 -23.91 -3.33
C GLU A 178 -30.73 -22.81 -2.74
N HIS A 179 -31.46 -23.11 -1.68
CA HIS A 179 -32.25 -22.12 -0.95
C HIS A 179 -31.38 -20.96 -0.42
N THR A 180 -30.20 -21.27 0.12
CA THR A 180 -29.26 -20.26 0.61
C THR A 180 -28.68 -19.42 -0.53
N MET A 181 -28.32 -20.05 -1.65
CA MET A 181 -27.80 -19.35 -2.83
C MET A 181 -28.83 -18.41 -3.44
N ARG A 182 -30.08 -18.86 -3.58
CA ARG A 182 -31.21 -18.01 -4.02
C ARG A 182 -31.42 -16.83 -3.08
N ARG A 183 -31.46 -17.06 -1.76
CA ARG A 183 -31.59 -15.99 -0.75
C ARG A 183 -30.44 -14.98 -0.82
N ALA A 184 -29.22 -15.43 -1.15
CA ALA A 184 -28.05 -14.58 -1.30
C ALA A 184 -27.94 -13.90 -2.69
N GLY A 185 -28.87 -14.20 -3.63
CA GLY A 185 -28.77 -13.72 -5.02
C GLY A 185 -27.56 -14.27 -5.77
N ALA A 186 -27.01 -15.40 -5.33
CA ALA A 186 -25.81 -16.02 -5.88
C ALA A 186 -26.15 -17.18 -6.82
N ILE A 187 -25.31 -17.41 -7.83
CA ILE A 187 -25.45 -18.53 -8.76
C ILE A 187 -25.09 -19.81 -8.01
N SER A 188 -26.02 -20.76 -7.95
CA SER A 188 -25.79 -22.07 -7.35
C SER A 188 -25.14 -23.02 -8.35
N GLU A 189 -24.23 -23.87 -7.87
CA GLU A 189 -23.78 -25.04 -8.63
C GLU A 189 -24.95 -26.00 -8.88
N ASN A 190 -24.89 -26.76 -9.97
CA ASN A 190 -25.89 -27.78 -10.27
C ASN A 190 -25.68 -29.01 -9.36
N ILE A 191 -26.73 -29.75 -8.98
CA ILE A 191 -26.60 -30.98 -8.20
C ILE A 191 -25.62 -32.02 -8.80
N GLN A 192 -25.49 -32.05 -10.13
CA GLN A 192 -24.53 -32.91 -10.83
C GLN A 192 -23.08 -32.63 -10.43
N TYR A 193 -22.76 -31.39 -10.04
CA TYR A 193 -21.47 -31.02 -9.46
C TYR A 193 -21.16 -31.89 -8.23
N PHE A 194 -22.09 -31.95 -7.27
CA PHE A 194 -21.92 -32.71 -6.03
C PHE A 194 -21.95 -34.23 -6.29
N LYS A 195 -22.76 -34.69 -7.25
CA LYS A 195 -22.76 -36.10 -7.68
C LYS A 195 -21.40 -36.52 -8.27
N ALA A 196 -20.74 -35.64 -9.03
CA ALA A 196 -19.40 -35.89 -9.54
C ALA A 196 -18.36 -36.05 -8.43
N TYR A 197 -18.44 -35.24 -7.36
CA TYR A 197 -17.59 -35.43 -6.17
C TYR A 197 -17.77 -36.79 -5.53
N CYS A 198 -19.02 -37.20 -5.29
CA CYS A 198 -19.33 -38.50 -4.70
C CYS A 198 -18.87 -39.67 -5.60
N LYS A 199 -19.01 -39.52 -6.93
CA LYS A 199 -18.62 -40.53 -7.91
C LYS A 199 -17.09 -40.72 -7.99
N TYR A 200 -16.31 -39.64 -8.01
CA TYR A 200 -14.88 -39.72 -8.32
C TYR A 200 -13.94 -39.69 -7.13
N LEU A 201 -14.36 -39.10 -6.01
CA LEU A 201 -13.60 -39.22 -4.76
C LEU A 201 -14.06 -40.41 -3.92
N GLY A 202 -15.24 -40.97 -4.22
CA GLY A 202 -15.91 -41.98 -3.42
C GLY A 202 -16.86 -41.33 -2.41
N SER A 203 -17.96 -42.03 -2.10
CA SER A 203 -18.92 -41.61 -1.07
C SER A 203 -18.29 -41.51 0.33
N GLU A 204 -17.16 -42.19 0.53
CA GLU A 204 -16.35 -42.12 1.74
C GLU A 204 -15.49 -40.85 1.87
N ASN A 205 -15.22 -40.11 0.79
CA ASN A 205 -14.39 -38.89 0.81
C ASN A 205 -15.18 -37.62 0.45
N ALA A 206 -16.43 -37.78 0.01
CA ALA A 206 -17.38 -36.69 -0.24
C ALA A 206 -18.70 -37.00 0.46
N THR A 207 -18.93 -36.35 1.60
CA THR A 207 -20.06 -36.65 2.50
C THR A 207 -20.97 -35.44 2.66
N PRO A 208 -22.20 -35.46 2.09
CA PRO A 208 -23.25 -34.54 2.49
C PRO A 208 -23.79 -34.90 3.87
N ALA A 209 -24.25 -33.91 4.61
CA ALA A 209 -24.96 -34.11 5.86
C ALA A 209 -26.05 -33.06 6.04
N VAL A 210 -27.14 -33.48 6.68
CA VAL A 210 -28.33 -32.66 6.87
C VAL A 210 -28.84 -32.83 8.30
N VAL A 211 -29.23 -31.72 8.91
CA VAL A 211 -29.96 -31.70 10.18
C VAL A 211 -31.44 -31.48 9.91
N TYR A 212 -32.28 -32.29 10.55
CA TYR A 212 -33.73 -32.33 10.38
C TYR A 212 -34.46 -31.85 11.64
N ASP A 213 -35.57 -31.15 11.44
CA ASP A 213 -36.57 -30.78 12.45
C ASP A 213 -37.89 -31.48 12.10
N ASN A 214 -38.32 -32.45 12.91
CA ASN A 214 -39.54 -33.24 12.67
C ASN A 214 -39.63 -33.81 11.23
N GLY A 215 -38.51 -34.33 10.72
CA GLY A 215 -38.42 -34.92 9.38
C GLY A 215 -38.19 -33.93 8.23
N ASN A 216 -38.20 -32.62 8.49
CA ASN A 216 -37.92 -31.60 7.47
C ASN A 216 -36.45 -31.15 7.52
N PRO A 217 -35.75 -31.06 6.38
CA PRO A 217 -34.36 -30.59 6.35
C PRO A 217 -34.30 -29.10 6.70
N VAL A 218 -33.49 -28.71 7.68
CA VAL A 218 -33.36 -27.29 8.12
C VAL A 218 -31.96 -26.71 7.89
N GLY A 219 -30.95 -27.57 7.76
CA GLY A 219 -29.58 -27.17 7.47
C GLY A 219 -28.78 -28.31 6.84
N GLY A 220 -27.83 -27.97 5.96
CA GLY A 220 -27.01 -28.95 5.26
C GLY A 220 -25.58 -28.46 5.04
N ILE A 221 -24.63 -29.40 5.04
CA ILE A 221 -23.22 -29.17 4.72
C ILE A 221 -22.70 -30.25 3.75
N PHE A 222 -21.72 -29.90 2.93
CA PHE A 222 -21.02 -30.84 2.04
C PHE A 222 -19.53 -30.83 2.34
N ILE A 223 -19.06 -31.95 2.89
CA ILE A 223 -17.66 -32.13 3.28
C ILE A 223 -16.93 -32.94 2.21
N VAL A 224 -15.76 -32.46 1.82
CA VAL A 224 -14.78 -33.24 1.07
C VAL A 224 -13.58 -33.47 1.97
N HIS A 225 -13.12 -34.71 2.11
CA HIS A 225 -12.02 -35.02 3.01
C HIS A 225 -11.06 -36.06 2.46
N THR A 226 -9.87 -36.07 3.06
CA THR A 226 -8.87 -37.14 3.01
C THR A 226 -8.36 -37.34 4.43
N ASN A 227 -7.35 -38.19 4.65
CA ASN A 227 -6.69 -38.29 5.96
C ASN A 227 -5.98 -36.97 6.35
N TYR A 228 -5.71 -36.09 5.37
CA TYR A 228 -5.08 -34.79 5.58
C TYR A 228 -6.00 -33.80 6.31
N SER A 229 -7.19 -33.58 5.76
CA SER A 229 -8.18 -32.65 6.29
C SER A 229 -9.58 -32.92 5.72
N ALA A 230 -10.60 -32.47 6.47
CA ALA A 230 -11.98 -32.33 6.03
C ALA A 230 -12.27 -30.86 5.75
N LEU A 231 -12.71 -30.54 4.53
CA LEU A 231 -13.05 -29.19 4.10
C LEU A 231 -14.57 -29.04 3.98
N CYS A 232 -15.14 -28.06 4.69
CA CYS A 232 -16.52 -27.65 4.48
C CYS A 232 -16.64 -26.78 3.21
N THR A 233 -16.79 -27.45 2.07
CA THR A 233 -16.82 -26.76 0.76
C THR A 233 -18.10 -25.97 0.55
N HIS A 234 -19.24 -26.48 1.01
CA HIS A 234 -20.56 -25.87 0.81
C HIS A 234 -21.44 -26.07 2.04
N ALA A 235 -22.30 -25.09 2.33
CA ALA A 235 -23.27 -25.13 3.41
C ALA A 235 -24.54 -24.37 3.03
N GLY A 236 -25.66 -24.73 3.64
CA GLY A 236 -26.94 -24.07 3.42
C GLY A 236 -27.92 -24.28 4.57
N SER A 237 -28.90 -23.39 4.67
CA SER A 237 -29.99 -23.44 5.66
C SER A 237 -31.32 -22.99 5.06
N MET A 238 -32.41 -23.55 5.57
CA MET A 238 -33.76 -23.17 5.16
C MET A 238 -34.23 -21.85 5.80
N GLY A 239 -33.47 -21.28 6.75
CA GLY A 239 -33.84 -20.02 7.42
C GLY A 239 -34.57 -20.27 8.74
N ASP A 240 -35.81 -19.79 8.86
CA ASP A 240 -36.58 -19.81 10.11
C ASP A 240 -36.83 -21.24 10.61
N THR A 241 -36.16 -21.60 11.71
CA THR A 241 -36.33 -22.87 12.40
C THR A 241 -36.34 -22.63 13.91
N LYS A 242 -37.09 -23.45 14.64
CA LYS A 242 -37.06 -23.48 16.12
C LYS A 242 -35.72 -24.02 16.64
N LEU A 243 -34.95 -24.69 15.79
CA LEU A 243 -33.60 -25.20 16.07
C LEU A 243 -32.54 -24.14 15.73
N TYR A 244 -32.47 -23.03 16.47
CA TYR A 244 -31.49 -21.94 16.21
C TYR A 244 -29.99 -22.38 16.29
N GLY A 245 -29.74 -23.55 16.88
CA GLY A 245 -28.44 -24.23 16.94
C GLY A 245 -28.14 -25.21 15.81
N SER A 246 -29.06 -25.44 14.86
CA SER A 246 -29.02 -26.54 13.88
C SER A 246 -27.70 -26.68 13.13
N MET A 247 -27.19 -25.59 12.53
CA MET A 247 -25.91 -25.62 11.81
C MET A 247 -24.70 -25.90 12.73
N LYS A 248 -24.75 -25.41 13.99
CA LYS A 248 -23.65 -25.61 14.95
C LYS A 248 -23.63 -27.06 15.40
N TYR A 249 -24.80 -27.64 15.63
CA TYR A 249 -24.98 -29.05 15.94
C TYR A 249 -24.52 -29.94 14.78
N LEU A 250 -24.93 -29.61 13.55
CA LEU A 250 -24.51 -30.33 12.33
C LEU A 250 -22.98 -30.34 12.15
N HIS A 251 -22.30 -29.20 12.34
CA HIS A 251 -20.84 -29.15 12.30
C HIS A 251 -20.19 -29.98 13.40
N PHE A 252 -20.73 -29.95 14.63
CA PHE A 252 -20.19 -30.74 15.74
C PHE A 252 -20.31 -32.25 15.48
N GLU A 253 -21.49 -32.72 15.07
CA GLU A 253 -21.70 -34.12 14.70
C GLU A 253 -20.80 -34.55 13.54
N MET A 254 -20.59 -33.66 12.57
CA MET A 254 -19.66 -33.91 11.47
C MET A 254 -18.20 -33.97 11.94
N MET A 255 -17.76 -33.12 12.86
CA MET A 255 -16.40 -33.19 13.43
C MET A 255 -16.15 -34.54 14.11
N LYS A 256 -17.12 -35.03 14.91
CA LYS A 256 -17.04 -36.36 15.53
C LYS A 256 -16.94 -37.48 14.49
N ARG A 257 -17.76 -37.41 13.43
CA ARG A 257 -17.70 -38.36 12.32
C ARG A 257 -16.35 -38.35 11.62
N MET A 258 -15.85 -37.18 11.22
CA MET A 258 -14.55 -37.05 10.55
C MET A 258 -13.40 -37.60 11.40
N LYS A 259 -13.45 -37.36 12.70
CA LYS A 259 -12.50 -37.93 13.65
C LYS A 259 -12.59 -39.46 13.73
N SER A 260 -13.80 -40.03 13.76
CA SER A 260 -13.98 -41.49 13.74
C SER A 260 -13.43 -42.16 12.46
N LEU A 261 -13.33 -41.40 11.37
CA LEU A 261 -12.72 -41.83 10.10
C LEU A 261 -11.20 -41.57 10.03
N GLY A 262 -10.59 -41.09 11.12
CA GLY A 262 -9.14 -40.83 11.18
C GLY A 262 -8.69 -39.54 10.51
N VAL A 263 -9.60 -38.62 10.19
CA VAL A 263 -9.25 -37.31 9.60
C VAL A 263 -8.60 -36.42 10.66
N LYS A 264 -7.48 -35.77 10.30
CA LYS A 264 -6.66 -35.02 11.27
C LYS A 264 -7.15 -33.60 11.57
N LYS A 265 -7.80 -32.94 10.61
CA LYS A 265 -8.15 -31.51 10.67
C LYS A 265 -9.55 -31.28 10.11
N TYR A 266 -10.28 -30.35 10.71
CA TYR A 266 -11.57 -29.87 10.20
C TYR A 266 -11.48 -28.39 9.86
N ASP A 267 -11.63 -28.05 8.58
CA ASP A 267 -11.45 -26.71 8.04
C ASP A 267 -12.79 -26.15 7.56
N LEU A 268 -13.17 -24.99 8.11
CA LEU A 268 -14.41 -24.29 7.76
C LEU A 268 -14.32 -23.47 6.46
N VAL A 269 -13.16 -23.52 5.79
CA VAL A 269 -12.83 -22.92 4.49
C VAL A 269 -13.08 -21.42 4.40
N GLY A 270 -12.04 -20.61 4.51
CA GLY A 270 -12.04 -19.23 4.02
C GLY A 270 -12.78 -18.22 4.90
N VAL A 271 -12.07 -17.18 5.32
CA VAL A 271 -12.59 -15.98 5.95
C VAL A 271 -11.79 -14.77 5.48
N ARG A 272 -12.49 -13.64 5.25
CA ARG A 272 -11.82 -12.36 5.03
C ARG A 272 -11.28 -11.84 6.36
N ILE A 273 -10.03 -11.40 6.36
CA ILE A 273 -9.41 -10.77 7.53
C ILE A 273 -9.57 -9.25 7.37
N GLY A 274 -10.01 -8.56 8.43
CA GLY A 274 -10.04 -7.10 8.47
C GLY A 274 -11.09 -6.40 7.59
N ASN A 275 -12.21 -7.07 7.24
CA ASN A 275 -13.28 -6.46 6.43
C ASN A 275 -14.37 -5.81 7.31
N ASN A 276 -14.91 -4.67 6.87
CA ASN A 276 -15.99 -3.93 7.53
C ASN A 276 -17.39 -4.27 7.00
N ASP A 277 -17.53 -5.23 6.07
CA ASP A 277 -18.83 -5.69 5.58
C ASP A 277 -19.59 -6.49 6.67
N PRO A 278 -20.75 -6.00 7.15
CA PRO A 278 -21.52 -6.64 8.21
C PRO A 278 -21.95 -8.08 7.89
N ALA A 279 -22.22 -8.41 6.62
CA ALA A 279 -22.64 -9.76 6.22
C ALA A 279 -21.47 -10.75 6.31
N LEU A 280 -20.28 -10.31 5.90
CA LEU A 280 -19.05 -11.13 5.95
C LEU A 280 -18.50 -11.24 7.37
N GLU A 281 -18.67 -10.20 8.18
CA GLU A 281 -18.37 -10.22 9.62
C GLU A 281 -19.24 -11.24 10.37
N GLY A 282 -20.50 -11.42 9.95
CA GLY A 282 -21.36 -12.48 10.45
C GLY A 282 -20.79 -13.88 10.19
N ILE A 283 -20.27 -14.13 8.98
CA ILE A 283 -19.63 -15.41 8.62
C ILE A 283 -18.32 -15.61 9.40
N PHE A 284 -17.52 -14.56 9.56
CA PHE A 284 -16.29 -14.62 10.35
C PHE A 284 -16.58 -14.99 11.81
N ARG A 285 -17.52 -14.31 12.45
CA ARG A 285 -17.98 -14.61 13.82
C ARG A 285 -18.54 -16.02 13.92
N PHE A 286 -19.27 -16.47 12.90
CA PHE A 286 -19.82 -17.81 12.87
C PHE A 286 -18.71 -18.86 12.94
N LYS A 287 -17.70 -18.76 12.06
CA LYS A 287 -16.60 -19.72 12.00
C LYS A 287 -15.69 -19.64 13.24
N LYS A 288 -15.42 -18.43 13.72
CA LYS A 288 -14.69 -18.19 14.98
C LYS A 288 -15.37 -18.84 16.18
N GLY A 289 -16.70 -18.92 16.17
CA GLY A 289 -17.51 -19.50 17.25
C GLY A 289 -17.24 -20.98 17.54
N PHE A 290 -16.62 -21.71 16.61
CA PHE A 290 -16.20 -23.11 16.80
C PHE A 290 -14.84 -23.25 17.51
N GLY A 291 -14.13 -22.16 17.80
CA GLY A 291 -12.91 -22.19 18.62
C GLY A 291 -11.67 -22.78 17.93
N GLY A 292 -11.71 -23.00 16.60
CA GLY A 292 -10.55 -23.43 15.82
C GLY A 292 -9.44 -22.37 15.76
N GLU A 293 -8.25 -22.80 15.37
CA GLU A 293 -7.10 -21.93 15.14
C GLU A 293 -7.23 -21.20 13.79
N LEU A 294 -6.97 -19.89 13.77
CA LEU A 294 -7.00 -19.10 12.53
C LEU A 294 -5.68 -19.26 11.77
N LYS A 295 -5.67 -20.05 10.70
CA LYS A 295 -4.59 -20.06 9.72
C LYS A 295 -4.70 -18.83 8.82
N LYS A 296 -3.75 -17.91 8.92
CA LYS A 296 -3.66 -16.71 8.08
C LYS A 296 -2.77 -16.95 6.87
N GLY A 297 -3.03 -16.20 5.81
CA GLY A 297 -2.20 -16.12 4.61
C GLY A 297 -2.79 -15.14 3.61
N TYR A 298 -2.60 -15.43 2.33
CA TYR A 298 -2.90 -14.51 1.25
C TYR A 298 -3.61 -15.21 0.10
N LEU A 299 -4.44 -14.43 -0.59
CA LEU A 299 -4.88 -14.71 -1.95
C LEU A 299 -4.23 -13.66 -2.84
N TRP A 300 -3.60 -14.08 -3.94
CA TRP A 300 -2.93 -13.16 -4.86
C TRP A 300 -3.18 -13.53 -6.32
N LYS A 301 -3.11 -12.53 -7.20
CA LYS A 301 -3.26 -12.69 -8.65
C LYS A 301 -2.24 -11.84 -9.38
N ILE A 302 -1.86 -12.25 -10.58
CA ILE A 302 -0.86 -11.55 -11.38
C ILE A 302 -1.13 -11.71 -12.88
N ASP A 303 -0.89 -10.64 -13.64
CA ASP A 303 -0.97 -10.64 -15.09
C ASP A 303 0.40 -11.04 -15.65
N ILE A 304 0.43 -12.15 -16.40
CA ILE A 304 1.61 -12.65 -17.09
C ILE A 304 1.82 -11.89 -18.41
N ASP A 305 0.72 -11.55 -19.09
CA ASP A 305 0.70 -10.70 -20.29
C ASP A 305 -0.23 -9.47 -20.04
N PRO A 306 0.30 -8.39 -19.43
CA PRO A 306 -0.51 -7.23 -19.03
C PRO A 306 -1.22 -6.51 -20.18
N LEU A 307 -0.71 -6.61 -21.41
CA LEU A 307 -1.30 -5.94 -22.57
C LEU A 307 -2.56 -6.71 -23.02
N LYS A 308 -2.45 -8.02 -23.22
CA LYS A 308 -3.62 -8.84 -23.59
C LYS A 308 -4.69 -8.84 -22.53
N THR A 309 -4.31 -8.90 -21.25
CA THR A 309 -5.29 -8.88 -20.16
C THR A 309 -6.03 -7.55 -20.06
N ARG A 310 -5.36 -6.41 -20.30
CA ARG A 310 -6.01 -5.09 -20.38
C ARG A 310 -7.02 -5.01 -21.52
N VAL A 311 -6.69 -5.54 -22.70
CA VAL A 311 -7.61 -5.60 -23.85
C VAL A 311 -8.83 -6.45 -23.50
N TYR A 312 -8.62 -7.62 -22.89
CA TYR A 312 -9.71 -8.48 -22.44
C TYR A 312 -10.62 -7.80 -21.41
N ASP A 313 -10.04 -7.15 -20.39
CA ASP A 313 -10.80 -6.45 -19.36
C ASP A 313 -11.60 -5.28 -19.97
N PHE A 314 -11.05 -4.59 -20.97
CA PHE A 314 -11.76 -3.56 -21.72
C PHE A 314 -12.94 -4.11 -22.52
N LEU A 315 -12.76 -5.22 -23.25
CA LEU A 315 -13.83 -5.86 -24.00
C LEU A 315 -14.95 -6.40 -23.09
N LEU A 316 -14.60 -6.94 -21.92
CA LEU A 316 -15.59 -7.33 -20.92
C LEU A 316 -16.39 -6.14 -20.39
N LYS A 317 -15.73 -4.99 -20.14
CA LYS A 317 -16.41 -3.75 -19.73
C LYS A 317 -17.44 -3.27 -20.75
N LEU A 318 -17.14 -3.39 -22.05
CA LEU A 318 -18.07 -3.03 -23.11
C LEU A 318 -19.29 -3.95 -23.18
N ARG A 319 -19.12 -5.26 -22.90
CA ARG A 319 -20.21 -6.24 -22.94
C ARG A 319 -21.12 -6.23 -21.72
N HIS A 320 -20.58 -5.87 -20.56
CA HIS A 320 -21.32 -5.84 -19.29
C HIS A 320 -21.14 -4.49 -18.58
N PRO A 321 -21.67 -3.38 -19.15
CA PRO A 321 -21.61 -2.07 -18.52
C PRO A 321 -22.37 -2.11 -17.18
N GLY A 322 -21.63 -2.10 -16.07
CA GLY A 322 -22.17 -2.05 -14.72
C GLY A 322 -21.99 -3.30 -13.85
N ASN A 323 -21.52 -4.43 -14.40
CA ASN A 323 -21.42 -5.68 -13.63
C ASN A 323 -20.24 -6.57 -14.04
N LEU A 324 -19.01 -6.05 -13.96
CA LEU A 324 -17.86 -6.97 -13.89
C LEU A 324 -17.92 -7.69 -12.54
N TYR A 325 -18.01 -9.01 -12.58
CA TYR A 325 -17.75 -9.84 -11.42
C TYR A 325 -16.32 -9.56 -10.94
N LYS A 326 -16.20 -8.87 -9.82
CA LYS A 326 -14.90 -8.54 -9.22
C LYS A 326 -14.57 -9.61 -8.21
N ASP A 327 -13.39 -10.20 -8.31
CA ASP A 327 -12.95 -11.25 -7.38
C ASP A 327 -12.66 -10.64 -5.99
N ILE A 328 -12.37 -11.47 -4.97
CA ILE A 328 -12.11 -10.93 -3.62
C ILE A 328 -10.90 -9.99 -3.58
N ILE A 329 -9.89 -10.23 -4.41
CA ILE A 329 -8.66 -9.44 -4.42
C ILE A 329 -9.02 -8.07 -4.96
N ASP A 330 -9.81 -8.00 -6.03
CA ASP A 330 -10.36 -6.73 -6.51
C ASP A 330 -11.28 -6.12 -5.46
N GLN A 331 -12.20 -6.86 -4.86
CA GLN A 331 -13.16 -6.32 -3.89
C GLN A 331 -12.50 -5.77 -2.63
N VAL A 332 -11.49 -6.43 -2.07
CA VAL A 332 -10.74 -5.90 -0.92
C VAL A 332 -9.92 -4.70 -1.36
N ASN A 333 -9.29 -4.79 -2.53
CA ASN A 333 -8.62 -3.64 -3.13
C ASN A 333 -9.61 -2.54 -3.56
N LEU A 334 -10.92 -2.79 -3.61
CA LEU A 334 -11.98 -1.84 -3.99
C LEU A 334 -12.81 -1.32 -2.82
N SER A 335 -12.98 -2.11 -1.76
CA SER A 335 -13.47 -1.66 -0.46
C SER A 335 -12.37 -0.87 0.23
N SER A 336 -11.11 -1.19 -0.05
CA SER A 336 -9.99 -0.30 0.20
C SER A 336 -9.98 0.84 -0.84
N SER A 337 -10.34 0.64 -2.12
CA SER A 337 -10.47 1.71 -3.13
C SER A 337 -11.87 2.35 -3.29
N ARG A 338 -12.63 2.55 -2.21
CA ARG A 338 -13.33 3.84 -2.18
C ARG A 338 -12.21 4.83 -2.00
N GLY A 339 -11.80 5.44 -3.11
CA GLY A 339 -10.81 6.51 -3.08
C GLY A 339 -11.24 7.49 -2.00
N MET A 340 -10.37 7.70 -1.01
CA MET A 340 -10.68 8.64 0.08
C MET A 340 -10.83 10.03 -0.53
N HIS A 341 -11.74 10.81 0.02
CA HIS A 341 -11.82 12.22 -0.26
C HIS A 341 -10.87 12.98 0.67
N ILE A 342 -9.70 13.36 0.14
CA ILE A 342 -8.61 13.99 0.89
C ILE A 342 -8.56 15.47 0.53
N LEU A 343 -8.66 16.33 1.53
CA LEU A 343 -8.49 17.77 1.36
C LEU A 343 -7.17 18.23 1.96
N ILE A 344 -6.29 18.73 1.11
CA ILE A 344 -4.96 19.19 1.47
C ILE A 344 -4.99 20.71 1.74
N ILE A 345 -4.39 21.12 2.86
CA ILE A 345 -4.32 22.52 3.31
C ILE A 345 -2.86 22.89 3.61
N PRO A 346 -2.11 23.41 2.62
CA PRO A 346 -0.72 23.79 2.83
C PRO A 346 -0.60 25.18 3.44
N SER A 347 0.48 25.39 4.19
CA SER A 347 0.82 26.71 4.77
C SER A 347 1.39 27.68 3.74
N TRP A 348 1.97 27.17 2.66
CA TRP A 348 2.42 27.92 1.50
C TRP A 348 2.17 27.11 0.23
N TYR A 349 1.83 27.76 -0.87
CA TYR A 349 1.61 27.09 -2.14
C TYR A 349 1.90 28.04 -3.29
N LYS A 350 2.09 27.48 -4.48
CA LYS A 350 2.43 28.26 -5.67
C LYS A 350 1.41 29.34 -5.97
N SER A 351 1.91 30.44 -6.50
CA SER A 351 1.12 31.60 -6.94
C SER A 351 1.57 32.01 -8.35
N ILE A 352 0.89 33.00 -8.93
CA ILE A 352 1.29 33.57 -10.23
C ILE A 352 2.71 34.15 -10.16
N THR A 353 3.10 34.73 -9.03
CA THR A 353 4.43 35.33 -8.82
C THR A 353 5.48 34.33 -8.37
N GLU A 354 5.07 33.20 -7.76
CA GLU A 354 5.96 32.16 -7.24
C GLU A 354 5.48 30.76 -7.70
N PRO A 355 5.64 30.43 -8.99
CA PRO A 355 5.04 29.23 -9.59
C PRO A 355 5.65 27.90 -9.10
N VAL A 356 6.82 27.94 -8.47
CA VAL A 356 7.57 26.75 -8.01
C VAL A 356 7.51 26.53 -6.49
N LEU A 357 6.82 27.42 -5.75
CA LEU A 357 6.70 27.33 -4.29
C LEU A 357 5.76 26.17 -3.89
N GLY A 358 6.20 25.30 -2.98
CA GLY A 358 5.37 24.19 -2.49
C GLY A 358 5.08 23.10 -3.52
N THR A 359 5.90 22.96 -4.57
CA THR A 359 5.74 21.94 -5.63
C THR A 359 5.68 20.51 -5.10
N PHE A 360 6.37 20.18 -4.02
CA PHE A 360 6.31 18.85 -3.41
C PHE A 360 4.95 18.53 -2.77
N PHE A 361 4.17 19.53 -2.33
CA PHE A 361 2.78 19.33 -1.89
C PHE A 361 1.90 18.87 -3.05
N GLU A 362 2.11 19.49 -4.22
CA GLU A 362 1.42 19.14 -5.45
C GLU A 362 1.81 17.75 -5.94
N GLU A 363 3.11 17.41 -5.93
CA GLU A 363 3.60 16.08 -6.30
C GLU A 363 2.96 14.99 -5.41
N GLN A 364 2.84 15.21 -4.09
CA GLN A 364 2.13 14.31 -3.19
C GLN A 364 0.63 14.23 -3.49
N ALA A 365 -0.05 15.37 -3.68
CA ALA A 365 -1.47 15.41 -4.00
C ALA A 365 -1.79 14.66 -5.31
N ARG A 366 -0.97 14.85 -6.33
CA ARG A 366 -1.09 14.16 -7.62
C ARG A 366 -0.83 12.66 -7.49
N THR A 367 0.13 12.28 -6.66
CA THR A 367 0.42 10.87 -6.39
C THR A 367 -0.80 10.17 -5.77
N LEU A 368 -1.40 10.77 -4.74
CA LEU A 368 -2.62 10.26 -4.12
C LEU A 368 -3.81 10.20 -5.11
N MET A 369 -3.91 11.19 -6.01
CA MET A 369 -4.92 11.19 -7.07
C MET A 369 -4.70 10.06 -8.10
N LYS A 370 -3.45 9.81 -8.50
CA LYS A 370 -3.08 8.68 -9.38
C LYS A 370 -3.43 7.32 -8.76
N ALA A 371 -3.35 7.21 -7.43
CA ALA A 371 -3.77 6.02 -6.68
C ALA A 371 -5.30 5.84 -6.61
N GLY A 372 -6.08 6.77 -7.18
CA GLY A 372 -7.53 6.68 -7.30
C GLY A 372 -8.28 7.38 -6.17
N HIS A 373 -7.60 8.19 -5.35
CA HIS A 373 -8.26 9.04 -4.35
C HIS A 373 -8.84 10.30 -4.99
N LYS A 374 -9.88 10.83 -4.35
CA LYS A 374 -10.41 12.15 -4.68
C LYS A 374 -9.62 13.17 -3.86
N VAL A 375 -8.79 13.96 -4.51
CA VAL A 375 -7.91 14.92 -3.84
C VAL A 375 -8.29 16.34 -4.20
N GLY A 376 -8.23 17.28 -3.26
CA GLY A 376 -8.30 18.71 -3.54
C GLY A 376 -7.31 19.49 -2.71
N ILE A 377 -6.94 20.68 -3.19
CA ILE A 377 -6.09 21.63 -2.46
C ILE A 377 -6.88 22.92 -2.24
N ILE A 378 -6.85 23.44 -1.01
CA ILE A 378 -7.36 24.78 -0.71
C ILE A 378 -6.25 25.66 -0.14
N TYR A 379 -6.06 26.85 -0.71
CA TYR A 379 -5.01 27.77 -0.28
C TYR A 379 -5.36 29.25 -0.54
N PRO A 380 -5.45 30.09 0.51
CA PRO A 380 -5.52 31.54 0.35
C PRO A 380 -4.17 32.10 -0.13
N GLN A 381 -4.18 32.90 -1.20
CA GLN A 381 -3.00 33.62 -1.67
C GLN A 381 -2.95 35.00 -1.01
N PHE A 382 -1.80 35.38 -0.45
CA PHE A 382 -1.61 36.74 0.08
C PHE A 382 -1.40 37.73 -1.05
N ALA A 383 -2.22 38.79 -1.09
CA ALA A 383 -2.01 39.93 -1.97
C ALA A 383 -0.91 40.86 -1.43
N SER A 384 -0.26 41.62 -2.30
CA SER A 384 0.71 42.65 -1.91
C SER A 384 0.04 43.80 -1.13
N VAL A 385 0.79 44.48 -0.26
CA VAL A 385 0.28 45.62 0.55
C VAL A 385 -0.23 46.77 -0.35
N SER A 386 0.39 47.00 -1.51
CA SER A 386 -0.06 48.02 -2.47
C SER A 386 -1.42 47.70 -3.12
N SER A 387 -1.83 46.43 -3.14
CA SER A 387 -3.14 46.00 -3.64
C SER A 387 -4.28 46.07 -2.60
N LEU A 388 -3.98 46.44 -1.34
CA LEU A 388 -4.98 46.56 -0.25
C LEU A 388 -6.09 47.59 -0.55
N PHE A 389 -5.82 48.56 -1.41
CA PHE A 389 -6.74 49.68 -1.70
C PHE A 389 -7.55 49.51 -3.00
N GLN A 390 -7.35 48.41 -3.76
CA GLN A 390 -7.90 48.31 -5.12
C GLN A 390 -8.93 47.20 -5.39
N LYS A 391 -9.21 46.22 -4.50
CA LYS A 391 -10.21 45.18 -4.80
C LYS A 391 -11.02 44.69 -3.59
N LYS A 392 -12.33 44.46 -3.81
CA LYS A 392 -13.21 43.60 -3.01
C LYS A 392 -12.63 42.17 -3.01
N ASP A 393 -12.95 41.37 -1.98
CA ASP A 393 -12.70 39.92 -1.90
C ASP A 393 -13.33 39.19 -3.12
N GLU A 394 -12.73 39.30 -4.29
CA GLU A 394 -13.23 38.74 -5.54
C GLU A 394 -12.06 38.12 -6.29
N ILE A 395 -11.90 36.82 -6.09
CA ILE A 395 -11.82 35.76 -7.12
C ILE A 395 -11.38 34.52 -6.37
N VAL A 396 -12.32 33.59 -6.12
CA VAL A 396 -11.95 32.19 -5.91
C VAL A 396 -11.67 31.64 -7.30
N SER A 397 -10.42 31.70 -7.75
CA SER A 397 -10.04 31.03 -8.99
C SER A 397 -10.00 29.54 -8.69
N PHE A 398 -10.95 28.82 -9.27
CA PHE A 398 -10.80 27.39 -9.48
C PHE A 398 -9.77 27.24 -10.59
N VAL A 399 -8.60 26.71 -10.24
CA VAL A 399 -7.64 26.28 -11.25
C VAL A 399 -7.71 24.77 -11.26
N ASP A 400 -8.22 24.23 -12.37
CA ASP A 400 -8.01 22.83 -12.69
C ASP A 400 -6.57 22.69 -13.20
N ASP A 401 -5.66 22.39 -12.29
CA ASP A 401 -4.27 22.19 -12.64
C ASP A 401 -4.09 20.75 -13.10
N ASN A 402 -4.44 20.47 -14.37
CA ASN A 402 -4.28 19.16 -14.98
C ASN A 402 -5.01 18.03 -14.20
N GLY A 403 -6.26 18.27 -13.82
CA GLY A 403 -7.13 17.33 -13.11
C GLY A 403 -7.12 17.44 -11.59
N LEU A 404 -6.26 18.28 -10.99
CA LEU A 404 -6.22 18.51 -9.53
C LEU A 404 -7.08 19.73 -9.14
N PRO A 405 -8.23 19.53 -8.46
CA PRO A 405 -9.09 20.62 -7.99
C PRO A 405 -8.34 21.51 -6.99
N THR A 406 -7.88 22.67 -7.45
CA THR A 406 -7.22 23.66 -6.61
C THR A 406 -8.10 24.89 -6.47
N TYR A 407 -8.52 25.17 -5.25
CA TYR A 407 -9.25 26.39 -4.93
C TYR A 407 -8.31 27.35 -4.24
N SER A 408 -8.10 28.49 -4.89
CA SER A 408 -7.35 29.58 -4.27
C SER A 408 -8.17 30.85 -4.26
N MET A 409 -8.01 31.64 -3.20
CA MET A 409 -8.62 32.96 -3.08
C MET A 409 -7.52 33.96 -2.83
N VAL A 410 -7.44 34.99 -3.66
CA VAL A 410 -6.58 36.15 -3.35
C VAL A 410 -7.22 36.89 -2.18
N HIS A 411 -6.52 37.00 -1.07
CA HIS A 411 -7.01 37.61 0.16
C HIS A 411 -6.02 38.63 0.72
N GLN A 412 -6.51 39.49 1.63
CA GLN A 412 -5.75 40.61 2.18
C GLN A 412 -4.42 40.18 2.79
N ALA A 413 -3.43 41.08 2.64
CA ALA A 413 -2.04 40.85 2.97
C ALA A 413 -1.82 40.39 4.41
N TYR A 414 -0.80 39.53 4.56
CA TYR A 414 -0.10 39.27 5.82
C TYR A 414 0.27 40.59 6.51
N ILE A 415 -0.15 40.79 7.77
CA ILE A 415 0.25 41.93 8.61
C ILE A 415 1.34 41.43 9.56
N PRO A 416 2.65 41.62 9.25
CA PRO A 416 3.74 40.98 9.98
C PRO A 416 3.77 41.31 11.47
N LYS A 417 3.33 42.53 11.84
CA LYS A 417 3.32 43.01 13.24
C LYS A 417 2.11 42.51 14.05
N MET A 418 1.16 41.80 13.45
CA MET A 418 -0.07 41.33 14.11
C MET A 418 -0.32 39.84 13.79
N ARG A 419 0.59 38.95 14.24
CA ARG A 419 0.54 37.50 13.93
C ARG A 419 -0.81 36.83 14.19
N LYS A 420 -1.43 37.08 15.36
CA LYS A 420 -2.72 36.47 15.74
C LYS A 420 -3.83 36.88 14.77
N LEU A 421 -3.83 38.15 14.37
CA LEU A 421 -4.76 38.65 13.37
C LEU A 421 -4.48 38.00 12.01
N SER A 422 -3.21 37.81 11.62
CA SER A 422 -2.86 37.10 10.39
C SER A 422 -3.34 35.65 10.38
N TYR A 423 -3.18 34.91 11.48
CA TYR A 423 -3.74 33.57 11.61
C TYR A 423 -5.26 33.57 11.52
N ARG A 424 -5.94 34.51 12.19
CA ARG A 424 -7.40 34.63 12.13
C ARG A 424 -7.90 34.92 10.72
N ILE A 425 -7.29 35.88 10.03
CA ILE A 425 -7.60 36.24 8.64
C ILE A 425 -7.40 35.03 7.72
N PHE A 426 -6.28 34.32 7.86
CA PHE A 426 -6.02 33.11 7.07
C PHE A 426 -7.08 32.03 7.34
N ASN A 427 -7.41 31.76 8.61
CA ASN A 427 -8.42 30.76 8.98
C ASN A 427 -9.81 31.11 8.44
N GLU A 428 -10.22 32.38 8.49
CA GLU A 428 -11.47 32.85 7.91
C GLU A 428 -11.51 32.65 6.38
N ALA A 429 -10.39 32.95 5.70
CA ALA A 429 -10.26 32.72 4.27
C ALA A 429 -10.34 31.23 3.91
N VAL A 430 -9.58 30.36 4.59
CA VAL A 430 -9.64 28.90 4.37
C VAL A 430 -11.05 28.39 4.63
N GLN A 431 -11.74 28.85 5.68
CA GLN A 431 -13.11 28.43 5.97
C GLN A 431 -14.10 28.80 4.85
N ARG A 432 -13.98 29.99 4.25
CA ARG A 432 -14.80 30.39 3.09
C ARG A 432 -14.52 29.50 1.88
N ILE A 433 -13.24 29.23 1.60
CA ILE A 433 -12.84 28.35 0.49
C ILE A 433 -13.34 26.92 0.72
N TYR A 434 -13.18 26.39 1.94
CA TYR A 434 -13.67 25.07 2.35
C TYR A 434 -15.16 24.92 2.05
N ASN A 435 -15.99 25.87 2.49
CA ASN A 435 -17.44 25.82 2.26
C ASN A 435 -17.78 25.75 0.76
N LYS A 436 -17.08 26.54 -0.07
CA LYS A 436 -17.27 26.53 -1.52
C LYS A 436 -16.76 25.24 -2.16
N TYR A 437 -15.63 24.71 -1.69
CA TYR A 437 -15.10 23.43 -2.13
C TYR A 437 -16.08 22.29 -1.83
N THR A 438 -16.60 22.21 -0.60
CA THR A 438 -17.51 21.14 -0.18
C THR A 438 -18.87 21.21 -0.83
N GLN A 439 -19.33 22.39 -1.26
CA GLN A 439 -20.55 22.51 -2.07
C GLN A 439 -20.43 21.80 -3.43
N LYS A 440 -19.24 21.79 -4.04
CA LYS A 440 -19.01 21.16 -5.34
C LYS A 440 -18.51 19.73 -5.23
N TYR A 441 -17.64 19.44 -4.27
CA TYR A 441 -16.95 18.15 -4.14
C TYR A 441 -17.42 17.31 -2.94
N GLY A 442 -18.35 17.79 -2.12
CA GLY A 442 -18.80 17.10 -0.91
C GLY A 442 -17.81 17.25 0.25
N ILE A 443 -18.14 16.68 1.40
CA ILE A 443 -17.31 16.72 2.60
C ILE A 443 -16.12 15.76 2.43
N PRO A 444 -14.89 16.14 2.79
CA PRO A 444 -13.74 15.23 2.75
C PRO A 444 -13.78 14.21 3.89
N ASP A 445 -13.22 13.03 3.64
CA ASP A 445 -13.01 11.99 4.65
C ASP A 445 -11.84 12.36 5.58
N ILE A 446 -10.84 13.10 5.07
CA ILE A 446 -9.63 13.50 5.81
C ILE A 446 -9.25 14.94 5.46
N ILE A 447 -8.88 15.71 6.49
CA ILE A 447 -8.11 16.95 6.34
C ILE A 447 -6.64 16.64 6.54
N HIS A 448 -5.81 16.88 5.52
CA HIS A 448 -4.35 16.75 5.62
C HIS A 448 -3.67 18.11 5.45
N ALA A 449 -3.19 18.68 6.55
CA ALA A 449 -2.46 19.94 6.50
C ALA A 449 -0.97 19.74 6.29
N HIS A 450 -0.32 20.73 5.67
CA HIS A 450 1.13 20.76 5.55
C HIS A 450 1.70 21.99 6.25
N SER A 451 2.59 21.72 7.20
CA SER A 451 3.23 22.66 8.12
C SER A 451 2.26 23.31 9.09
N ILE A 452 2.70 23.56 10.32
CA ILE A 452 1.79 23.95 11.40
C ILE A 452 1.23 25.38 11.29
N PHE A 453 2.07 26.37 11.01
CA PHE A 453 1.64 27.78 11.02
C PHE A 453 0.85 28.14 9.76
N HIS A 454 -0.34 28.72 9.94
CA HIS A 454 -1.35 28.93 8.90
C HIS A 454 -2.07 27.64 8.49
N GLY A 455 -1.48 26.82 7.61
CA GLY A 455 -2.15 25.66 7.01
C GLY A 455 -2.58 24.62 8.03
N GLY A 456 -1.66 24.23 8.93
CA GLY A 456 -1.90 23.31 10.05
C GLY A 456 -2.97 23.81 11.01
N MET A 457 -2.85 25.07 11.45
CA MET A 457 -3.84 25.72 12.32
C MET A 457 -5.24 25.75 11.68
N ALA A 458 -5.33 26.22 10.42
CA ALA A 458 -6.60 26.30 9.70
C ALA A 458 -7.22 24.90 9.51
N GLY A 459 -6.41 23.92 9.13
CA GLY A 459 -6.84 22.54 8.96
C GLY A 459 -7.32 21.90 10.26
N TYR A 460 -6.62 22.13 11.37
CA TYR A 460 -7.02 21.66 12.69
C TYR A 460 -8.39 22.24 13.09
N TYR A 461 -8.60 23.55 12.95
CA TYR A 461 -9.89 24.17 13.30
C TYR A 461 -11.04 23.70 12.39
N ILE A 462 -10.78 23.52 11.09
CA ILE A 462 -11.77 22.96 10.16
C ILE A 462 -12.13 21.52 10.54
N ALA A 463 -11.13 20.68 10.80
CA ALA A 463 -11.34 19.29 11.19
C ALA A 463 -12.06 19.18 12.54
N LYS A 464 -11.75 20.06 13.50
CA LYS A 464 -12.43 20.14 14.79
C LYS A 464 -13.90 20.53 14.62
N LYS A 465 -14.18 21.59 13.88
CA LYS A 465 -15.54 22.11 13.65
C LYS A 465 -16.44 21.14 12.89
N ASN A 466 -15.89 20.37 11.96
CA ASN A 466 -16.66 19.46 11.10
C ASN A 466 -16.60 18.00 11.57
N HIS A 467 -15.99 17.71 12.72
CA HIS A 467 -15.79 16.34 13.23
C HIS A 467 -15.10 15.42 12.21
N LEU A 468 -14.03 15.91 11.59
CA LEU A 468 -13.23 15.17 10.62
C LEU A 468 -11.89 14.73 11.21
N PRO A 469 -11.32 13.60 10.73
CA PRO A 469 -9.95 13.23 11.02
C PRO A 469 -8.95 14.28 10.54
N PHE A 470 -7.96 14.57 11.38
CA PHE A 470 -6.91 15.56 11.10
C PHE A 470 -5.54 14.92 11.02
N VAL A 471 -4.88 15.04 9.86
CA VAL A 471 -3.50 14.63 9.64
C VAL A 471 -2.67 15.88 9.35
N ILE A 472 -1.42 15.91 9.83
CA ILE A 472 -0.47 16.98 9.54
C ILE A 472 0.87 16.40 9.11
N THR A 473 1.46 16.89 8.01
CA THR A 473 2.88 16.66 7.69
C THR A 473 3.69 17.92 7.95
N GLU A 474 4.76 17.84 8.73
CA GLU A 474 5.57 19.01 9.11
C GLU A 474 6.82 19.19 8.23
N HIS A 475 7.10 20.46 7.85
CA HIS A 475 8.23 20.87 6.99
C HIS A 475 8.96 22.14 7.48
N LEU A 476 8.51 22.80 8.55
CA LEU A 476 9.02 24.10 9.00
C LEU A 476 10.40 24.00 9.65
N THR A 477 11.38 24.59 8.99
CA THR A 477 12.75 24.71 9.51
C THR A 477 12.85 25.48 10.83
N SER A 478 11.84 26.28 11.20
CA SER A 478 11.82 27.04 12.46
C SER A 478 11.92 26.16 13.71
N PHE A 479 11.44 24.92 13.64
CA PHE A 479 11.66 23.94 14.73
C PHE A 479 13.11 23.45 14.82
N MET A 480 13.91 23.57 13.76
CA MET A 480 15.35 23.24 13.80
C MET A 480 16.18 24.42 14.30
N THR A 481 15.80 25.64 13.91
CA THR A 481 16.59 26.84 14.24
C THR A 481 16.23 27.45 15.58
N GLY A 482 15.08 27.10 16.15
CA GLY A 482 14.53 27.74 17.35
C GLY A 482 13.92 29.11 17.08
N ASP A 483 13.71 29.49 15.82
CA ASP A 483 13.19 30.81 15.42
C ASP A 483 11.66 30.96 15.60
N ILE A 484 11.07 30.24 16.58
CA ILE A 484 9.67 30.42 16.96
C ILE A 484 9.63 31.42 18.11
N SER A 485 9.52 32.71 17.77
CA SER A 485 9.73 33.82 18.72
C SER A 485 8.68 33.96 19.83
N HIS A 486 7.57 33.21 19.78
CA HIS A 486 6.44 33.40 20.69
C HIS A 486 6.08 32.10 21.43
N PRO A 487 6.14 32.07 22.78
CA PRO A 487 5.80 30.88 23.57
C PRO A 487 4.40 30.32 23.31
N GLU A 488 3.42 31.19 23.07
CA GLU A 488 2.06 30.78 22.75
C GLU A 488 1.97 29.99 21.42
N ASP A 489 2.86 30.25 20.46
CA ASP A 489 2.89 29.52 19.19
C ASP A 489 3.52 28.12 19.36
N ILE A 490 4.44 27.98 20.32
CA ILE A 490 5.00 26.68 20.74
C ILE A 490 3.91 25.86 21.45
N GLU A 491 3.21 26.46 22.40
CA GLU A 491 2.10 25.81 23.13
C GLU A 491 1.00 25.36 22.18
N LEU A 492 0.56 26.24 21.27
CA LEU A 492 -0.43 25.90 20.25
C LEU A 492 0.06 24.81 19.30
N SER A 493 1.34 24.83 18.92
CA SER A 493 1.93 23.76 18.11
C SER A 493 1.85 22.42 18.83
N GLY A 494 2.19 22.41 20.13
CA GLY A 494 2.06 21.23 20.98
C GLY A 494 0.62 20.72 21.07
N GLU A 495 -0.36 21.60 21.29
CA GLU A 495 -1.78 21.24 21.29
C GLU A 495 -2.19 20.56 19.98
N ILE A 496 -1.87 21.18 18.84
CA ILE A 496 -2.27 20.67 17.52
C ILE A 496 -1.64 19.31 17.25
N PHE A 497 -0.35 19.12 17.54
CA PHE A 497 0.33 17.84 17.34
C PHE A 497 -0.21 16.74 18.26
N CYS A 498 -0.52 17.05 19.52
CA CYS A 498 -1.12 16.08 20.44
C CYS A 498 -2.55 15.69 20.06
N ASN A 499 -3.31 16.61 19.46
CA ASN A 499 -4.70 16.38 19.04
C ASN A 499 -4.84 15.90 17.59
N ALA A 500 -3.76 15.86 16.81
CA ALA A 500 -3.76 15.29 15.48
C ALA A 500 -4.02 13.78 15.53
N ASP A 501 -4.82 13.28 14.58
CA ASP A 501 -5.06 11.85 14.44
C ASP A 501 -3.82 11.12 13.89
N ALA A 502 -2.99 11.82 13.12
CA ALA A 502 -1.62 11.45 12.81
C ALA A 502 -0.75 12.69 12.53
N ALA A 503 0.52 12.64 12.94
CA ALA A 503 1.51 13.66 12.63
C ALA A 503 2.71 13.01 11.92
N LEU A 504 2.93 13.41 10.67
CA LEU A 504 3.95 12.89 9.77
C LEU A 504 5.15 13.83 9.76
N ILE A 505 6.34 13.28 10.02
CA ILE A 505 7.57 14.05 10.06
C ILE A 505 8.52 13.55 8.97
N VAL A 506 9.11 14.46 8.20
CA VAL A 506 9.85 14.09 6.97
C VAL A 506 11.21 13.44 7.20
N SER A 507 11.76 13.51 8.42
CA SER A 507 12.99 12.81 8.80
C SER A 507 13.04 12.52 10.31
N LYS A 508 13.85 11.56 10.71
CA LYS A 508 14.12 11.18 12.11
C LYS A 508 14.80 12.32 12.86
N ASN A 509 15.77 12.98 12.24
CA ASN A 509 16.43 14.12 12.87
C ASN A 509 15.47 15.28 13.09
N PHE A 510 14.66 15.61 12.08
CA PHE A 510 13.68 16.67 12.22
C PHE A 510 12.61 16.34 13.26
N LYS A 511 12.24 15.06 13.39
CA LYS A 511 11.39 14.59 14.49
C LYS A 511 12.02 14.95 15.85
N ASN A 512 13.29 14.64 16.06
CA ASN A 512 13.97 14.96 17.32
C ASN A 512 14.02 16.49 17.56
N ASP A 513 14.23 17.29 16.51
CA ASP A 513 14.25 18.75 16.62
C ASP A 513 12.89 19.31 17.07
N ILE A 514 11.78 18.76 16.56
CA ILE A 514 10.42 19.12 16.98
C ILE A 514 10.16 18.66 18.42
N GLU A 515 10.51 17.42 18.78
CA GLU A 515 10.31 16.89 20.14
C GLU A 515 11.07 17.73 21.17
N ASN A 516 12.29 18.15 20.84
CA ASN A 516 13.10 19.02 21.69
C ASN A 516 12.51 20.43 21.80
N SER A 517 12.09 21.03 20.68
CA SER A 517 11.52 22.38 20.65
C SER A 517 10.18 22.49 21.37
N LEU A 518 9.38 21.43 21.36
CA LEU A 518 8.06 21.40 22.00
C LEU A 518 8.09 20.81 23.41
N HIS A 519 9.20 20.19 23.82
CA HIS A 519 9.28 19.35 25.02
C HIS A 519 8.21 18.25 25.05
N LEU A 520 7.89 17.69 23.88
CA LEU A 520 6.87 16.65 23.70
C LEU A 520 7.53 15.40 23.14
N ARG A 521 7.47 14.29 23.90
CA ARG A 521 7.69 12.95 23.33
C ARG A 521 6.35 12.41 22.88
N ASN A 522 6.15 12.32 21.58
CA ASN A 522 4.86 11.96 21.03
C ASN A 522 4.95 10.67 20.22
N ASP A 523 4.34 9.61 20.74
CA ASP A 523 4.21 8.32 20.05
C ASP A 523 3.38 8.43 18.75
N THR A 524 2.69 9.55 18.52
CA THR A 524 1.97 9.81 17.26
C THR A 524 2.87 10.32 16.13
N PHE A 525 4.10 10.77 16.43
CA PHE A 525 5.06 11.23 15.41
C PHE A 525 5.62 10.05 14.62
N LYS A 526 5.21 9.99 13.35
CA LYS A 526 5.63 8.95 12.42
C LYS A 526 6.48 9.55 11.32
N VAL A 527 7.63 8.93 11.08
CA VAL A 527 8.55 9.40 10.05
C VAL A 527 8.08 8.87 8.70
N ILE A 528 7.64 9.77 7.82
CA ILE A 528 7.34 9.48 6.41
C ILE A 528 8.12 10.49 5.56
N PRO A 529 9.15 10.04 4.81
CA PRO A 529 9.94 10.90 3.96
C PRO A 529 9.12 11.65 2.90
N ASN A 530 9.69 12.72 2.34
CA ASN A 530 9.16 13.29 1.11
C ASN A 530 9.41 12.34 -0.06
N LEU A 531 8.51 12.37 -1.05
CA LEU A 531 8.65 11.59 -2.28
C LEU A 531 9.55 12.29 -3.29
N VAL A 532 10.09 11.51 -4.23
CA VAL A 532 10.64 11.98 -5.50
C VAL A 532 9.73 11.54 -6.63
N ALA A 533 9.37 12.49 -7.49
CA ALA A 533 8.50 12.24 -8.64
C ALA A 533 9.13 11.23 -9.61
N ASP A 534 8.29 10.40 -10.24
CA ASP A 534 8.77 9.28 -11.06
C ASP A 534 9.64 9.73 -12.24
N ILE A 535 9.44 10.97 -12.72
CA ILE A 535 10.20 11.58 -13.82
C ILE A 535 11.72 11.56 -13.61
N PHE A 536 12.19 11.52 -12.35
CA PHE A 536 13.62 11.53 -12.01
C PHE A 536 14.30 10.18 -12.19
N PHE A 537 13.53 9.10 -12.22
CA PHE A 537 14.06 7.76 -12.42
C PHE A 537 14.08 7.34 -13.91
N ASP A 538 13.45 8.12 -14.78
CA ASP A 538 13.33 7.80 -16.19
C ASP A 538 14.53 8.35 -16.99
N ASP A 539 15.09 7.53 -17.89
CA ASP A 539 16.00 7.94 -18.96
C ASP A 539 17.31 8.63 -18.54
N PHE A 540 17.79 8.43 -17.30
CA PHE A 540 19.12 8.91 -16.92
C PHE A 540 20.20 8.05 -17.60
N LYS A 541 21.17 8.70 -18.22
CA LYS A 541 22.28 8.03 -18.92
C LYS A 541 23.40 7.71 -17.94
N ILE A 542 23.96 6.51 -18.00
CA ILE A 542 25.19 6.21 -17.27
C ILE A 542 26.29 7.17 -17.75
N LYS A 543 26.90 7.90 -16.81
CA LYS A 543 28.02 8.80 -17.11
C LYS A 543 29.32 8.16 -16.73
N THR A 544 30.29 8.23 -17.61
CA THR A 544 31.69 7.97 -17.28
C THR A 544 32.39 9.29 -16.99
N TYR A 545 33.44 9.23 -16.17
CA TYR A 545 34.34 10.34 -15.95
C TYR A 545 35.77 9.80 -15.99
N GLN A 546 36.62 10.45 -16.77
CA GLN A 546 38.06 10.21 -16.81
C GLN A 546 38.84 11.43 -16.34
N ASN A 547 40.00 11.19 -15.74
CA ASN A 547 40.85 12.27 -15.28
C ASN A 547 41.31 13.14 -16.48
N GLY A 548 41.01 14.44 -16.44
CA GLY A 548 41.23 15.36 -17.56
C GLY A 548 39.94 15.87 -18.21
N GLU A 549 38.82 15.16 -18.07
CA GLU A 549 37.51 15.65 -18.52
C GLU A 549 36.94 16.70 -17.56
N THR A 550 36.01 17.52 -18.03
CA THR A 550 35.32 18.51 -17.20
C THR A 550 34.32 17.82 -16.26
N PHE A 551 34.58 17.88 -14.96
CA PHE A 551 33.65 17.39 -13.94
C PHE A 551 32.56 18.43 -13.64
N VAL A 552 31.34 18.17 -14.09
CA VAL A 552 30.15 18.98 -13.80
C VAL A 552 29.60 18.73 -12.39
N PHE A 553 29.67 19.74 -11.54
CA PHE A 553 28.90 19.86 -10.30
C PHE A 553 27.58 20.61 -10.56
N PHE A 554 26.52 20.23 -9.86
CA PHE A 554 25.23 20.92 -9.94
C PHE A 554 24.72 21.24 -8.55
N THR A 555 24.16 22.43 -8.36
CA THR A 555 23.39 22.78 -7.16
C THR A 555 22.09 23.44 -7.59
N ASN A 556 21.00 23.16 -6.88
CA ASN A 556 19.68 23.72 -7.17
C ASN A 556 18.97 24.09 -5.87
N SER A 557 18.73 25.38 -5.64
CA SER A 557 17.95 25.84 -4.49
C SER A 557 17.52 27.31 -4.62
N PHE A 558 16.55 27.74 -3.80
CA PHE A 558 16.27 29.17 -3.67
C PHE A 558 17.46 29.90 -3.02
N LEU A 559 17.93 30.98 -3.62
CA LEU A 559 19.19 31.66 -3.27
C LEU A 559 19.03 32.50 -1.99
N LEU A 560 19.03 31.81 -0.85
CA LEU A 560 18.89 32.36 0.51
C LEU A 560 20.18 32.17 1.33
N PRO A 561 20.38 32.98 2.40
CA PRO A 561 21.54 32.85 3.28
C PRO A 561 21.75 31.42 3.80
N ARG A 562 20.67 30.76 4.23
CA ARG A 562 20.70 29.39 4.76
C ARG A 562 21.17 28.31 3.77
N LYS A 563 21.20 28.59 2.47
CA LYS A 563 21.69 27.63 1.46
C LYS A 563 23.22 27.69 1.29
N ASN A 564 23.84 28.76 1.80
CA ASN A 564 25.28 28.95 1.90
C ASN A 564 26.08 28.66 0.61
N HIS A 565 25.58 29.11 -0.55
CA HIS A 565 26.27 28.97 -1.84
C HIS A 565 27.70 29.57 -1.82
N LYS A 566 27.94 30.56 -0.94
CA LYS A 566 29.27 31.14 -0.72
C LYS A 566 30.31 30.08 -0.32
N LEU A 567 29.93 29.07 0.47
CA LEU A 567 30.81 27.96 0.82
C LEU A 567 31.26 27.19 -0.43
N ILE A 568 30.35 26.96 -1.39
CA ILE A 568 30.67 26.30 -2.65
C ILE A 568 31.71 27.12 -3.41
N PHE A 569 31.48 28.43 -3.61
CA PHE A 569 32.39 29.28 -4.38
C PHE A 569 33.77 29.40 -3.74
N ASN A 570 33.83 29.56 -2.42
CA ASN A 570 35.10 29.57 -1.71
C ASN A 570 35.84 28.22 -1.87
N ALA A 571 35.14 27.08 -1.86
CA ALA A 571 35.74 25.78 -2.12
C ALA A 571 36.26 25.64 -3.56
N LEU A 572 35.57 26.22 -4.56
CA LEU A 572 36.08 26.28 -5.94
C LEU A 572 37.40 27.07 -6.03
N GLU A 573 37.53 28.17 -5.29
CA GLU A 573 38.79 28.93 -5.21
C GLU A 573 39.93 28.05 -4.64
N VAL A 574 39.64 27.25 -3.61
CA VAL A 574 40.59 26.27 -3.05
C VAL A 574 40.97 25.22 -4.09
N LEU A 575 40.03 24.71 -4.89
CA LEU A 575 40.33 23.78 -5.99
C LEU A 575 41.30 24.38 -7.01
N LEU A 576 41.08 25.63 -7.40
CA LEU A 576 41.98 26.34 -8.33
C LEU A 576 43.38 26.53 -7.73
N LYS A 577 43.48 26.89 -6.45
CA LYS A 577 44.76 27.00 -5.72
C LYS A 577 45.49 25.66 -5.65
N LYS A 578 44.76 24.54 -5.56
CA LYS A 578 45.30 23.16 -5.63
C LYS A 578 45.60 22.69 -7.06
N GLY A 579 45.40 23.53 -8.08
CA GLY A 579 45.68 23.20 -9.49
C GLY A 579 44.61 22.39 -10.20
N VAL A 580 43.45 22.15 -9.58
CA VAL A 580 42.32 21.45 -10.20
C VAL A 580 41.53 22.46 -11.04
N LYS A 581 41.49 22.28 -12.36
CA LYS A 581 40.84 23.23 -13.30
C LYS A 581 39.78 22.60 -14.21
N ASN A 582 39.66 21.28 -14.27
CA ASN A 582 38.72 20.61 -15.16
C ASN A 582 37.38 20.37 -14.46
N PHE A 583 36.67 21.44 -14.10
CA PHE A 583 35.35 21.37 -13.48
C PHE A 583 34.43 22.51 -13.96
N GLU A 584 33.13 22.31 -13.81
CA GLU A 584 32.09 23.31 -14.04
C GLU A 584 31.08 23.21 -12.90
N LEU A 585 30.65 24.33 -12.33
CA LEU A 585 29.52 24.40 -11.40
C LEU A 585 28.31 25.02 -12.11
N ARG A 586 27.21 24.27 -12.15
CA ARG A 586 25.90 24.78 -12.57
C ARG A 586 25.07 25.16 -11.36
N VAL A 587 24.55 26.38 -11.35
CA VAL A 587 23.74 26.93 -10.26
C VAL A 587 22.31 27.14 -10.76
N GLY A 588 21.41 26.24 -10.37
CA GLY A 588 19.97 26.35 -10.57
C GLY A 588 19.29 27.07 -9.40
N GLY A 589 18.31 27.89 -9.72
CA GLY A 589 17.52 28.66 -8.75
C GLY A 589 17.63 30.17 -8.93
N ASP A 590 16.80 30.87 -8.17
CA ASP A 590 16.78 32.33 -8.08
C ASP A 590 16.56 32.73 -6.61
N GLY A 591 16.65 34.03 -6.30
CA GLY A 591 16.38 34.54 -4.97
C GLY A 591 17.12 35.84 -4.66
N PRO A 592 16.92 36.39 -3.46
CA PRO A 592 17.44 37.71 -3.08
C PRO A 592 18.97 37.80 -3.12
N LEU A 593 19.69 36.67 -3.01
CA LEU A 593 21.15 36.66 -3.08
C LEU A 593 21.72 36.52 -4.49
N ARG A 594 20.91 36.45 -5.55
CA ARG A 594 21.40 36.20 -6.91
C ARG A 594 22.53 37.16 -7.33
N ASN A 595 22.28 38.47 -7.23
CA ASN A 595 23.23 39.48 -7.66
C ASN A 595 24.52 39.46 -6.84
N SER A 596 24.41 39.32 -5.51
CA SER A 596 25.59 39.27 -4.64
C SER A 596 26.43 38.02 -4.87
N LEU A 597 25.80 36.87 -5.15
CA LEU A 597 26.49 35.63 -5.49
C LEU A 597 27.21 35.72 -6.85
N GLN A 598 26.63 36.39 -7.84
CA GLN A 598 27.28 36.66 -9.12
C GLN A 598 28.50 37.58 -8.97
N THR A 599 28.41 38.62 -8.14
CA THR A 599 29.56 39.48 -7.81
C THR A 599 30.68 38.68 -7.14
N ILE A 600 30.37 37.82 -6.17
CA ILE A 600 31.37 36.96 -5.52
C ILE A 600 32.08 36.06 -6.53
N VAL A 601 31.35 35.44 -7.46
CA VAL A 601 31.94 34.59 -8.51
C VAL A 601 32.93 35.38 -9.36
N LYS A 602 32.57 36.60 -9.76
CA LYS A 602 33.43 37.48 -10.55
C LYS A 602 34.67 37.93 -9.79
N ASP A 603 34.49 38.35 -8.54
CA ASP A 603 35.59 38.81 -7.68
C ASP A 603 36.59 37.69 -7.37
N CYS A 604 36.12 36.44 -7.35
CA CYS A 604 36.97 35.25 -7.17
C CYS A 604 37.60 34.73 -8.48
N GLY A 605 37.33 35.37 -9.64
CA GLY A 605 37.81 34.91 -10.94
C GLY A 605 37.23 33.57 -11.39
N LEU A 606 36.01 33.24 -10.94
CA LEU A 606 35.33 31.97 -11.20
C LEU A 606 34.40 32.01 -12.42
N ASP A 607 34.37 33.10 -13.19
CA ASP A 607 33.43 33.33 -14.30
C ASP A 607 33.43 32.19 -15.34
N ASN A 608 34.60 31.62 -15.63
CA ASN A 608 34.76 30.51 -16.59
C ASN A 608 34.35 29.14 -16.02
N TYR A 609 34.08 29.05 -14.72
CA TYR A 609 33.81 27.80 -14.01
C TYR A 609 32.36 27.73 -13.50
N VAL A 610 31.65 28.85 -13.38
CA VAL A 610 30.31 28.90 -12.76
C VAL A 610 29.27 29.39 -13.76
N LYS A 611 28.23 28.58 -13.99
CA LYS A 611 27.10 28.91 -14.85
C LYS A 611 25.82 29.05 -14.03
N PHE A 612 25.28 30.26 -13.94
CA PHE A 612 23.96 30.51 -13.38
C PHE A 612 22.88 30.19 -14.42
N LEU A 613 22.01 29.23 -14.10
CA LEU A 613 20.93 28.78 -14.99
C LEU A 613 19.62 29.53 -14.73
N GLY A 614 19.50 30.22 -13.59
CA GLY A 614 18.27 30.86 -13.13
C GLY A 614 17.25 29.85 -12.59
N ALA A 615 16.01 30.31 -12.38
CA ALA A 615 14.93 29.45 -11.93
C ALA A 615 14.62 28.35 -12.97
N LEU A 616 14.69 27.09 -12.53
CA LEU A 616 14.45 25.92 -13.37
C LEU A 616 13.04 25.35 -13.10
N ASN A 617 12.33 24.97 -14.15
CA ASN A 617 11.14 24.12 -14.01
C ASN A 617 11.53 22.65 -13.73
N ARG A 618 10.59 21.79 -13.35
CA ARG A 618 10.91 20.40 -12.97
C ARG A 618 11.61 19.60 -14.05
N GLN A 619 11.21 19.75 -15.31
CA GLN A 619 11.87 19.04 -16.41
C GLN A 619 13.32 19.49 -16.59
N GLN A 620 13.60 20.79 -16.40
CA GLN A 620 14.95 21.33 -16.43
C GLN A 620 15.77 20.85 -15.23
N VAL A 621 15.18 20.79 -14.02
CA VAL A 621 15.86 20.22 -12.85
C VAL A 621 16.23 18.75 -13.08
N LYS A 622 15.30 17.92 -13.58
CA LYS A 622 15.57 16.53 -14.00
C LYS A 622 16.74 16.49 -14.98
N THR A 623 16.71 17.35 -16.00
CA THR A 623 17.72 17.38 -17.07
C THR A 623 19.10 17.71 -16.51
N GLU A 624 19.22 18.73 -15.66
CA GLU A 624 20.50 19.13 -15.07
C GLU A 624 20.99 18.12 -14.03
N ALA A 625 20.11 17.57 -13.20
CA ALA A 625 20.44 16.48 -12.27
C ALA A 625 20.93 15.24 -13.04
N SER A 626 20.30 14.88 -14.16
CA SER A 626 20.75 13.77 -15.01
C SER A 626 22.07 14.07 -15.72
N ASN A 627 22.39 15.34 -16.00
CA ASN A 627 23.56 15.72 -16.78
C ASN A 627 24.79 16.09 -15.95
N CYS A 628 24.67 16.29 -14.64
CA CYS A 628 25.83 16.50 -13.77
C CYS A 628 26.55 15.18 -13.44
N HIS A 629 27.71 15.27 -12.81
CA HIS A 629 28.37 14.13 -12.19
C HIS A 629 28.04 14.04 -10.70
N CYS A 630 28.03 15.18 -9.99
CA CYS A 630 27.73 15.23 -8.55
C CYS A 630 26.82 16.42 -8.23
N PHE A 631 25.86 16.21 -7.33
CA PHE A 631 25.06 17.31 -6.78
C PHE A 631 25.67 17.86 -5.48
N LEU A 632 25.60 19.17 -5.27
CA LEU A 632 26.08 19.87 -4.08
C LEU A 632 24.94 20.54 -3.32
N LEU A 633 24.87 20.33 -2.01
CA LEU A 633 23.94 21.04 -1.12
C LEU A 633 24.64 21.49 0.16
N THR A 634 24.96 22.78 0.25
CA THR A 634 25.69 23.37 1.38
C THR A 634 24.81 24.03 2.42
N SER A 635 23.55 23.63 2.53
CA SER A 635 22.60 24.23 3.47
C SER A 635 23.08 24.19 4.92
N THR A 636 22.79 25.23 5.68
CA THR A 636 23.04 25.25 7.14
C THR A 636 22.08 24.31 7.86
N TYR A 637 20.85 24.15 7.37
CA TYR A 637 19.83 23.26 7.90
C TYR A 637 18.84 22.81 6.81
N GLU A 638 18.41 21.55 6.88
CA GLU A 638 17.45 20.88 6.02
C GLU A 638 16.57 19.94 6.84
N THR A 639 15.25 20.07 6.70
CA THR A 639 14.30 19.12 7.31
C THR A 639 14.36 17.75 6.65
N PHE A 640 14.68 17.71 5.35
CA PHE A 640 14.84 16.47 4.58
C PHE A 640 15.85 16.60 3.43
N GLY A 641 15.62 17.53 2.50
CA GLY A 641 16.50 17.76 1.34
C GLY A 641 16.06 17.04 0.06
N VAL A 642 14.86 17.36 -0.46
CA VAL A 642 14.26 16.70 -1.66
C VAL A 642 15.21 16.71 -2.88
N VAL A 643 15.94 17.80 -3.11
CA VAL A 643 16.91 17.90 -4.22
C VAL A 643 18.04 16.86 -4.17
N LEU A 644 18.35 16.32 -2.98
CA LEU A 644 19.32 15.23 -2.86
C LEU A 644 18.73 13.92 -3.38
N ILE A 645 17.49 13.59 -3.02
CA ILE A 645 16.84 12.36 -3.52
C ILE A 645 16.49 12.45 -5.01
N GLU A 646 16.27 13.66 -5.55
CA GLU A 646 16.19 13.91 -7.00
C GLU A 646 17.49 13.55 -7.72
N SER A 647 18.64 13.99 -7.17
CA SER A 647 19.96 13.64 -7.69
C SER A 647 20.22 12.14 -7.64
N LEU A 648 19.95 11.51 -6.49
CA LEU A 648 20.11 10.06 -6.31
C LEU A 648 19.20 9.26 -7.24
N ALA A 649 17.96 9.70 -7.43
CA ALA A 649 17.01 9.09 -8.37
C ALA A 649 17.54 9.12 -9.82
N SER A 650 18.23 10.20 -10.21
CA SER A 650 18.93 10.33 -11.49
C SER A 650 20.31 9.68 -11.52
N GLY A 651 20.64 8.84 -10.54
CA GLY A 651 21.88 8.07 -10.48
C GLY A 651 23.13 8.92 -10.20
N ARG A 652 22.98 10.10 -9.57
CA ARG A 652 24.10 11.00 -9.25
C ARG A 652 24.42 11.04 -7.76
N PRO A 653 25.66 10.74 -7.36
CA PRO A 653 26.06 10.89 -5.97
C PRO A 653 26.03 12.36 -5.54
N VAL A 654 26.00 12.58 -4.23
CA VAL A 654 25.84 13.92 -3.65
C VAL A 654 26.94 14.26 -2.66
N ILE A 655 27.25 15.55 -2.52
CA ILE A 655 28.01 16.09 -1.39
C ILE A 655 27.09 17.09 -0.69
N THR A 656 26.91 16.92 0.62
CA THR A 656 26.08 17.83 1.42
C THR A 656 26.76 18.19 2.73
N THR A 657 26.47 19.38 3.25
CA THR A 657 26.79 19.74 4.63
C THR A 657 25.96 18.93 5.61
N ASP A 658 26.52 18.71 6.80
CA ASP A 658 25.77 18.11 7.89
C ASP A 658 24.65 19.04 8.38
N SER A 659 23.47 18.87 7.80
CA SER A 659 22.35 19.83 7.86
C SER A 659 21.07 19.26 8.48
N GLY A 660 21.12 18.07 9.07
CA GLY A 660 19.97 17.44 9.74
C GLY A 660 19.35 16.31 8.93
N GLY A 661 18.25 16.57 8.22
CA GLY A 661 17.47 15.56 7.49
C GLY A 661 18.27 14.65 6.54
N PRO A 662 19.29 15.14 5.81
CA PRO A 662 20.11 14.29 4.94
C PRO A 662 20.83 13.13 5.63
N ARG A 663 21.08 13.19 6.95
CA ARG A 663 21.71 12.07 7.69
C ARG A 663 20.89 10.78 7.65
N ASP A 664 19.60 10.87 7.38
CA ASP A 664 18.71 9.71 7.36
C ASP A 664 18.96 8.78 6.17
N PHE A 665 19.54 9.30 5.08
CA PHE A 665 19.64 8.56 3.83
C PHE A 665 20.98 8.74 3.09
N ILE A 666 21.80 9.74 3.41
CA ILE A 666 23.13 9.87 2.83
C ILE A 666 24.14 9.02 3.61
N ASN A 667 24.91 8.22 2.88
CA ASN A 667 25.94 7.33 3.41
C ASN A 667 27.08 7.17 2.38
N SER A 668 28.12 6.40 2.72
CA SER A 668 29.33 6.27 1.90
C SER A 668 29.10 5.68 0.50
N THR A 669 28.00 4.95 0.27
CA THR A 669 27.71 4.37 -1.05
C THR A 669 27.03 5.35 -1.99
N ASN A 670 26.47 6.45 -1.47
CA ASN A 670 25.66 7.40 -2.26
C ASN A 670 26.08 8.86 -2.16
N GLY A 671 26.98 9.21 -1.25
CA GLY A 671 27.47 10.57 -1.14
C GLY A 671 28.44 10.81 0.00
N ILE A 672 28.67 12.09 0.29
CA ILE A 672 29.55 12.57 1.36
C ILE A 672 28.79 13.60 2.19
N ILE A 673 28.78 13.42 3.52
CA ILE A 673 28.33 14.45 4.48
C ILE A 673 29.56 15.16 5.05
N LEU A 674 29.63 16.48 4.88
CA LEU A 674 30.67 17.33 5.46
C LEU A 674 30.32 17.66 6.91
N LYS A 675 31.13 17.15 7.85
CA LYS A 675 31.00 17.50 9.27
C LYS A 675 31.45 18.92 9.57
N GLU A 676 32.51 19.38 8.90
CA GLU A 676 33.02 20.75 9.01
C GLU A 676 32.64 21.54 7.78
N GLN A 677 31.99 22.70 7.98
CA GLN A 677 31.49 23.56 6.91
C GLN A 677 32.54 24.59 6.46
N THR A 678 33.74 24.13 6.14
CA THR A 678 34.85 24.99 5.66
C THR A 678 35.12 24.80 4.17
N PRO A 679 35.62 25.84 3.46
CA PRO A 679 35.98 25.73 2.05
C PRO A 679 36.97 24.60 1.75
N GLU A 680 37.93 24.37 2.65
CA GLU A 680 38.95 23.33 2.53
C GLU A 680 38.35 21.93 2.60
N CYS A 681 37.42 21.71 3.54
CA CYS A 681 36.74 20.41 3.69
C CYS A 681 35.84 20.10 2.49
N LEU A 682 35.09 21.10 1.99
CA LEU A 682 34.28 20.91 0.79
C LEU A 682 35.15 20.66 -0.44
N ALA A 683 36.25 21.41 -0.62
CA ALA A 683 37.18 21.20 -1.72
C ALA A 683 37.80 19.80 -1.68
N GLU A 684 38.17 19.30 -0.50
CA GLU A 684 38.69 17.93 -0.34
C GLU A 684 37.64 16.88 -0.70
N ALA A 685 36.39 17.03 -0.24
CA ALA A 685 35.31 16.13 -0.63
C ALA A 685 35.01 16.18 -2.13
N MET A 686 35.12 17.34 -2.77
CA MET A 686 34.99 17.48 -4.22
C MET A 686 36.09 16.73 -4.96
N ILE A 687 37.36 16.85 -4.51
CA ILE A 687 38.50 16.09 -5.06
C ILE A 687 38.28 14.59 -4.87
N GLN A 688 37.90 14.17 -3.66
CA GLN A 688 37.61 12.77 -3.34
C GLN A 688 36.50 12.22 -4.25
N MET A 689 35.44 12.98 -4.47
CA MET A 689 34.33 12.60 -5.35
C MET A 689 34.80 12.47 -6.81
N MET A 690 35.59 13.41 -7.32
CA MET A 690 36.16 13.34 -8.67
C MET A 690 37.03 12.10 -8.86
N GLN A 691 37.92 11.81 -7.89
CA GLN A 691 38.84 10.67 -7.95
C GLN A 691 38.12 9.32 -7.85
N ASN A 692 37.06 9.25 -7.03
CA ASN A 692 36.34 8.02 -6.73
C ASN A 692 35.02 7.90 -7.48
N TYR A 693 34.72 8.77 -8.45
CA TYR A 693 33.43 8.82 -9.14
C TYR A 693 33.01 7.45 -9.71
N LYS A 694 33.97 6.72 -10.28
CA LYS A 694 33.77 5.37 -10.84
C LYS A 694 33.29 4.32 -9.82
N ASN A 695 33.46 4.57 -8.52
CA ASN A 695 33.05 3.66 -7.46
C ASN A 695 31.56 3.80 -7.12
N TYR A 696 30.89 4.88 -7.55
CA TYR A 696 29.47 5.07 -7.32
C TYR A 696 28.65 4.37 -8.42
N ASN A 697 27.96 3.29 -8.05
CA ASN A 697 27.09 2.56 -8.98
C ASN A 697 25.77 3.33 -9.18
N GLN A 698 25.67 4.03 -10.31
CA GLN A 698 24.56 4.93 -10.63
C GLN A 698 23.20 4.22 -10.72
N GLU A 699 23.16 2.99 -11.23
CA GLU A 699 21.94 2.19 -11.27
C GLU A 699 21.50 1.81 -9.85
N GLN A 700 22.44 1.42 -9.00
CA GLN A 700 22.16 1.09 -7.62
C GLN A 700 21.68 2.31 -6.83
N LEU A 701 22.29 3.49 -7.04
CA LEU A 701 21.82 4.75 -6.44
C LEU A 701 20.35 5.02 -6.76
N SER A 702 20.00 4.93 -8.04
CA SER A 702 18.64 5.16 -8.52
C SER A 702 17.66 4.10 -7.97
N LYS A 703 18.07 2.83 -7.96
CA LYS A 703 17.29 1.71 -7.44
C LYS A 703 17.00 1.84 -5.96
N ASP A 704 18.00 2.14 -5.14
CA ASP A 704 17.85 2.33 -3.70
C ASP A 704 16.96 3.54 -3.40
N CYS A 705 17.15 4.64 -4.12
CA CYS A 705 16.28 5.81 -4.03
C CYS A 705 14.83 5.46 -4.37
N ARG A 706 14.58 4.68 -5.43
CA ARG A 706 13.24 4.24 -5.84
C ARG A 706 12.55 3.39 -4.77
N GLN A 707 13.29 2.50 -4.13
CA GLN A 707 12.73 1.63 -3.07
C GLN A 707 12.28 2.41 -1.84
N LEU A 708 12.93 3.54 -1.54
CA LEU A 708 12.69 4.32 -0.33
C LEU A 708 11.76 5.52 -0.54
N PHE A 709 11.83 6.18 -1.70
CA PHE A 709 11.26 7.51 -1.90
C PHE A 709 10.37 7.64 -3.15
N SER A 710 10.12 6.57 -3.91
CA SER A 710 9.24 6.63 -5.09
C SER A 710 7.82 7.06 -4.74
N GLU A 711 7.10 7.59 -5.74
CA GLU A 711 5.68 7.90 -5.65
C GLU A 711 4.89 6.74 -5.04
N GLN A 712 5.03 5.52 -5.59
CA GLN A 712 4.34 4.32 -5.11
C GLN A 712 4.65 4.00 -3.64
N LYS A 713 5.91 4.14 -3.21
CA LYS A 713 6.31 3.81 -1.84
C LYS A 713 5.69 4.78 -0.84
N ILE A 714 5.85 6.08 -1.07
CA ILE A 714 5.37 7.12 -0.15
C ILE A 714 3.85 7.18 -0.14
N GLU A 715 3.21 6.98 -1.30
CA GLU A 715 1.76 6.85 -1.41
C GLU A 715 1.22 5.72 -0.52
N GLY A 716 1.76 4.51 -0.63
CA GLY A 716 1.32 3.38 0.18
C GLY A 716 1.49 3.61 1.69
N ASP A 717 2.57 4.28 2.11
CA ASP A 717 2.80 4.61 3.51
C ASP A 717 1.78 5.63 4.04
N ILE A 718 1.48 6.66 3.25
CA ILE A 718 0.46 7.67 3.57
C ILE A 718 -0.95 7.06 3.53
N GLU A 719 -1.25 6.21 2.55
CA GLU A 719 -2.55 5.56 2.42
C GLU A 719 -2.80 4.63 3.61
N GLN A 720 -1.80 3.83 4.01
CA GLN A 720 -1.88 3.00 5.21
C GLN A 720 -2.14 3.85 6.46
N MET A 721 -1.52 5.02 6.56
CA MET A 721 -1.79 5.98 7.64
C MET A 721 -3.24 6.42 7.66
N TYR A 722 -3.75 6.88 6.53
CA TYR A 722 -5.12 7.36 6.40
C TYR A 722 -6.13 6.28 6.76
N ARG A 723 -5.90 5.04 6.31
CA ARG A 723 -6.74 3.90 6.66
C ARG A 723 -6.76 3.63 8.16
N LYS A 724 -5.59 3.69 8.81
CA LYS A 724 -5.49 3.55 10.26
C LYS A 724 -6.27 4.67 10.97
N VAL A 725 -6.07 5.91 10.55
CA VAL A 725 -6.77 7.09 11.10
C VAL A 725 -8.28 6.94 10.96
N LEU A 726 -8.78 6.61 9.77
CA LEU A 726 -10.22 6.44 9.53
C LEU A 726 -10.83 5.27 10.31
N ALA A 727 -10.09 4.18 10.52
CA ALA A 727 -10.55 3.04 11.30
C ALA A 727 -10.65 3.36 12.80
N GLU A 728 -9.73 4.17 13.32
CA GLU A 728 -9.66 4.54 14.75
C GLU A 728 -10.55 5.74 15.12
N PHE A 729 -10.83 6.63 14.15
CA PHE A 729 -11.54 7.89 14.38
C PHE A 729 -12.92 7.75 15.06
N PRO A 730 -13.81 6.79 14.69
CA PRO A 730 -15.11 6.65 15.34
C PRO A 730 -15.05 6.31 16.84
N ASN A 731 -13.91 5.82 17.33
CA ASN A 731 -13.72 5.38 18.71
C ASN A 731 -13.01 6.42 19.60
N LYS A 732 -12.54 7.55 19.04
CA LYS A 732 -11.84 8.59 19.81
C LYS A 732 -12.83 9.62 20.38
N THR A 733 -12.94 9.69 21.70
CA THR A 733 -13.53 10.86 22.37
C THR A 733 -12.49 11.97 22.36
N ARG A 734 -12.66 13.01 21.52
CA ARG A 734 -11.78 14.19 21.59
C ARG A 734 -11.97 14.83 22.97
N ILE A 735 -10.91 14.86 23.78
CA ILE A 735 -10.90 15.56 25.06
C ILE A 735 -11.05 17.04 24.75
N VAL A 736 -12.21 17.60 25.03
CA VAL A 736 -12.44 19.04 24.93
C VAL A 736 -11.83 19.67 26.17
N SER A 737 -10.59 20.18 26.08
CA SER A 737 -10.12 21.15 27.07
C SER A 737 -10.95 22.43 26.92
N LYS A 738 -11.54 22.87 28.03
CA LYS A 738 -12.37 24.06 28.14
C LYS A 738 -11.60 25.34 27.86
#